data_AF-A0A1H1UR68-F1
#
_entry.id   AF-A0A1H1UR68-F1
#
_cell.length_a   1.000
_cell.length_b   1.000
_cell.length_c   1.000
_cell.angle_alpha   90.00
_cell.angle_beta   90.00
_cell.angle_gamma   90.00
#
_symmetry.space_group_name_H-M   'P 1'
#
loop_
_entity.id
_entity.type
_entity.pdbx_description
1 polymer ?
#
loop_
_entity_poly.entity_id
_entity_poly.type
_entity_poly.pdbx_seq_one_letter_code
_entity_poly.pdbx_strand_id
1 'polypeptide(L)'
;MDGTTGKPTLTSSPASGSASPPNMVELPGGRFAMGAADGGREEGPVHDVEVRAFAMDLHPVTNRQFGEFCAATGRAHPDSPRWERLPNSFSTRPDHPVVNVSFQDASDYAAWAGKRLPTEAEWEYAARGGIPGARYPWGQEEPGGRRAQYATRESEHPWRDWRHSTGHRYTAPVCSFPPNRFGLYDLAGNVWEWCANWFHDYPDQQVSLDAPDEGWGMRRVLRGGAYYSTAWDLRVSRRLRVFGGVGGNGMGFRCVADLDEPRTEAPRPTITLAAERTADQNGTPDLDGVNLRMSREVELCLGMSAPLTDADADRVSRLGFTSVELYVTWETVENQGEGVFDFSFWDEQVDVLRRHGLRWVPFLIAGPTYSLPDWYRRGDDFRGLICLEHGLPNGTQSIWDQRFDRHVDRFLAAFADHYRDTDVIEALLLGITGDFGEAIFPVTGTTWTTVIPGPYHTHGGYWCGDRFALADFQAAALRWHDGDLDLLNRRWGTSFAHPTEVSFPRLRVDPDDDFRVDEPTAPGTYAVSNSCDRRRWLDFVGWYRASMNSLARRWLATTRRHFPNHPIYLCTGGDASPHHGAHFGDQCQLAAQFHAGVRVTNEASNYAHNFAMTRWVASAGRFHGAYFGFEPAGGVDEKGITARIYNAATSGTRNLHFYAPNVLARQSCVDTWVANYDRIEMGHPETEVAVLYPDTPLVLGEISTGKVAARVADLRDAFDLDFLDDTTISAGALDGYRAVVVLGGTHYHRETLGAVRRWARSGGLLAVLETTELRPVDGDDDMDPVTILRRPGDPDGTIRWFGSPRDPAELAGPAAHGASWAVPALTDWLRANDCAPVDGVSDLVYLARLADRLVLLSHADSEVHKSVLMPDGTSRTVRIPPNSIVEVPIHPAGRTK
;
A
#
# COMPACT_ATOMS: atom_id res chain seq x y z
N MET A 1 32.11 51.84 48.58
CA MET A 1 33.16 50.91 48.11
C MET A 1 32.42 49.68 47.60
N ASP A 2 31.66 49.79 46.51
CA ASP A 2 32.04 50.00 45.09
C ASP A 2 32.92 48.87 44.53
N GLY A 3 32.35 48.16 43.55
CA GLY A 3 32.95 47.07 42.79
C GLY A 3 31.91 46.49 41.83
N THR A 4 31.75 47.14 40.69
CA THR A 4 30.69 47.05 39.68
C THR A 4 30.70 45.78 38.83
N THR A 5 29.50 45.44 38.37
CA THR A 5 29.12 44.36 37.45
C THR A 5 29.43 44.70 35.99
N GLY A 6 30.03 43.76 35.25
CA GLY A 6 30.16 43.81 33.79
C GLY A 6 29.26 42.75 33.14
N LYS A 7 28.16 43.18 32.51
CA LYS A 7 27.39 42.36 31.56
C LYS A 7 28.11 42.40 30.20
N PRO A 8 28.19 41.29 29.44
CA PRO A 8 28.52 41.34 28.04
C PRO A 8 27.31 41.90 27.27
N THR A 9 27.52 43.04 26.62
CA THR A 9 26.55 43.71 25.76
C THR A 9 26.53 43.01 24.40
N LEU A 10 25.41 42.36 24.06
CA LEU A 10 25.10 42.03 22.66
C LEU A 10 24.68 43.33 21.97
N THR A 11 25.53 43.82 21.09
CA THR A 11 25.26 44.96 20.22
C THR A 11 24.20 44.56 19.20
N SER A 12 22.97 45.05 19.36
CA SER A 12 21.99 45.09 18.29
C SER A 12 22.17 46.38 17.48
N SER A 13 22.56 46.23 16.21
CA SER A 13 22.22 47.22 15.18
C SER A 13 20.98 46.71 14.46
N PRO A 14 19.94 47.53 14.25
CA PRO A 14 18.76 47.11 13.50
C PRO A 14 19.10 47.13 12.02
N ALA A 15 19.38 45.97 11.44
CA ALA A 15 19.22 45.79 10.01
C ALA A 15 17.71 45.70 9.74
N SER A 16 17.18 46.69 9.03
CA SER A 16 15.82 46.67 8.48
C SER A 16 15.67 45.54 7.47
N GLY A 17 14.76 44.59 7.71
CA GLY A 17 14.38 43.58 6.72
C GLY A 17 13.42 42.54 7.28
N SER A 18 12.16 42.57 6.80
CA SER A 18 11.08 41.58 6.99
C SER A 18 10.66 41.30 8.45
N ALA A 19 9.46 41.76 8.83
CA ALA A 19 8.80 41.26 10.03
C ALA A 19 8.43 39.79 9.79
N SER A 20 8.84 38.88 10.67
CA SER A 20 8.44 37.47 10.64
C SER A 20 6.90 37.38 10.54
N PRO A 21 6.35 36.40 9.80
CA PRO A 21 4.91 36.19 9.76
C PRO A 21 4.33 36.08 11.18
N PRO A 22 3.12 36.63 11.44
CA PRO A 22 2.53 36.58 12.78
C PRO A 22 2.46 35.13 13.29
N ASN A 23 2.85 34.93 14.55
CA ASN A 23 2.92 33.64 15.26
C ASN A 23 4.04 32.66 14.83
N MET A 24 5.12 33.16 14.22
CA MET A 24 6.34 32.38 13.95
C MET A 24 7.57 32.93 14.71
N VAL A 25 8.55 32.06 14.96
CA VAL A 25 9.87 32.39 15.51
C VAL A 25 10.92 32.26 14.41
N GLU A 26 11.73 33.30 14.20
CA GLU A 26 12.92 33.22 13.36
C GLU A 26 14.03 32.41 14.04
N LEU A 27 14.52 31.41 13.33
CA LEU A 27 15.61 30.55 13.74
C LEU A 27 16.85 30.86 12.89
N PRO A 28 18.03 31.06 13.50
CA PRO A 28 19.19 31.58 12.79
C PRO A 28 19.82 30.60 11.78
N GLY A 29 19.38 29.34 11.76
CA GLY A 29 20.06 28.27 11.03
C GLY A 29 21.47 27.99 11.56
N GLY A 30 22.13 26.98 10.99
CA GLY A 30 23.49 26.61 11.32
C GLY A 30 23.75 25.11 11.21
N ARG A 31 24.99 24.72 11.53
CA ARG A 31 25.42 23.33 11.56
C ARG A 31 25.16 22.71 12.93
N PHE A 32 24.60 21.50 12.94
CA PHE A 32 24.40 20.73 14.17
C PHE A 32 24.56 19.23 13.92
N ALA A 33 24.84 18.49 14.99
CA ALA A 33 24.86 17.03 14.98
C ALA A 33 23.41 16.50 15.09
N MET A 34 22.95 15.84 14.04
CA MET A 34 21.63 15.25 13.92
C MET A 34 21.65 13.76 14.31
N GLY A 35 20.58 13.29 14.94
CA GLY A 35 20.47 11.92 15.45
C GLY A 35 21.02 11.70 16.86
N ALA A 36 21.06 10.43 17.28
CA ALA A 36 21.53 10.01 18.60
C ALA A 36 22.27 8.67 18.54
N ALA A 37 23.38 8.56 19.28
CA ALA A 37 24.16 7.32 19.38
C ALA A 37 23.56 6.31 20.39
N ASP A 38 22.77 6.81 21.34
CA ASP A 38 21.98 6.07 22.32
C ASP A 38 20.48 6.03 21.94
N GLY A 39 20.18 6.31 20.68
CA GLY A 39 18.86 6.24 20.06
C GLY A 39 18.48 4.85 19.56
N GLY A 40 17.26 4.68 19.07
CA GLY A 40 16.89 3.49 18.29
C GLY A 40 17.66 3.43 16.96
N ARG A 41 17.65 2.28 16.27
CA ARG A 41 18.36 2.06 14.99
C ARG A 41 18.16 3.19 13.98
N GLU A 42 16.93 3.66 13.88
CA GLU A 42 16.51 4.70 12.93
C GLU A 42 17.05 6.10 13.26
N GLU A 43 17.47 6.34 14.50
CA GLU A 43 17.95 7.64 15.00
C GLU A 43 19.48 7.83 14.81
N GLY A 44 20.18 6.80 14.33
CA GLY A 44 21.61 6.79 14.10
C GLY A 44 22.00 6.39 12.67
N PRO A 45 23.27 6.59 12.27
CA PRO A 45 24.33 7.23 13.05
C PRO A 45 24.17 8.75 13.19
N VAL A 46 24.82 9.31 14.22
CA VAL A 46 24.96 10.76 14.37
C VAL A 46 25.79 11.33 13.21
N HIS A 47 25.30 12.38 12.56
CA HIS A 47 25.96 13.01 11.42
C HIS A 47 25.74 14.53 11.42
N ASP A 48 26.62 15.27 10.76
CA ASP A 48 26.53 16.74 10.69
C ASP A 48 25.56 17.18 9.60
N VAL A 49 24.61 18.05 9.95
CA VAL A 49 23.65 18.65 9.01
C VAL A 49 23.70 20.18 9.12
N GLU A 50 23.52 20.87 7.99
CA GLU A 50 23.41 22.32 7.92
C GLU A 50 22.00 22.73 7.51
N VAL A 51 21.36 23.59 8.31
CA VAL A 51 20.07 24.20 7.98
C VAL A 51 20.25 25.70 7.77
N ARG A 52 19.56 26.26 6.77
CA ARG A 52 19.54 27.72 6.55
C ARG A 52 18.74 28.40 7.66
N ALA A 53 18.75 29.73 7.70
CA ALA A 53 17.83 30.48 8.56
C ALA A 53 16.40 30.37 8.01
N PHE A 54 15.41 30.17 8.88
CA PHE A 54 14.00 30.01 8.54
C PHE A 54 13.12 30.48 9.70
N ALA A 55 11.83 30.73 9.45
CA ALA A 55 10.84 30.96 10.50
C ALA A 55 10.00 29.69 10.73
N MET A 56 9.64 29.39 11.98
CA MET A 56 8.80 28.24 12.35
C MET A 56 7.62 28.66 13.22
N ASP A 57 6.45 28.05 13.01
CA ASP A 57 5.27 28.27 13.86
C ASP A 57 5.58 28.02 15.35
N LEU A 58 5.06 28.91 16.22
CA LEU A 58 5.25 28.84 17.67
C LEU A 58 4.81 27.51 18.29
N HIS A 59 3.74 26.91 17.77
CA HIS A 59 3.14 25.67 18.23
C HIS A 59 2.51 24.91 17.04
N PRO A 60 2.10 23.64 17.20
CA PRO A 60 1.38 22.90 16.16
C PRO A 60 0.09 23.60 15.73
N VAL A 61 -0.32 23.39 14.48
CA VAL A 61 -1.57 23.96 13.94
C VAL A 61 -2.75 23.48 14.79
N THR A 62 -3.58 24.42 15.23
CA THR A 62 -4.76 24.15 16.08
C THR A 62 -5.98 23.77 15.25
N ASN A 63 -6.97 23.13 15.87
CA ASN A 63 -8.27 22.87 15.23
C ASN A 63 -8.92 24.16 14.70
N ARG A 64 -8.80 25.28 15.44
CA ARG A 64 -9.30 26.59 14.98
C ARG A 64 -8.65 27.03 13.67
N GLN A 65 -7.31 27.01 13.62
CA GLN A 65 -6.54 27.41 12.44
C GLN A 65 -6.82 26.50 11.24
N PHE A 66 -6.87 25.19 11.45
CA PHE A 66 -7.20 24.25 10.38
C PHE A 66 -8.67 24.40 9.92
N GLY A 67 -9.59 24.69 10.85
CA GLY A 67 -10.98 25.01 10.53
C GLY A 67 -11.14 26.26 9.66
N GLU A 68 -10.29 27.28 9.83
CA GLU A 68 -10.24 28.45 8.95
C GLU A 68 -9.81 28.08 7.53
N PHE A 69 -8.81 27.19 7.38
CA PHE A 69 -8.41 26.63 6.09
C PHE A 69 -9.54 25.87 5.41
N CYS A 70 -10.22 24.98 6.14
CA CYS A 70 -11.38 24.25 5.64
C CYS A 70 -12.49 25.20 5.19
N ALA A 71 -12.80 26.22 5.99
CA ALA A 71 -13.83 27.21 5.64
C ALA A 71 -13.43 28.05 4.41
N ALA A 72 -12.15 28.41 4.26
CA ALA A 72 -11.68 29.24 3.16
C ALA A 72 -11.53 28.48 1.83
N THR A 73 -11.17 27.19 1.89
CA THR A 73 -10.95 26.35 0.69
C THR A 73 -12.15 25.49 0.34
N GLY A 74 -13.10 25.38 1.26
CA GLY A 74 -14.23 24.49 1.13
C GLY A 74 -13.94 23.03 1.50
N ARG A 75 -12.71 22.69 1.90
CA ARG A 75 -12.36 21.33 2.32
C ARG A 75 -13.20 20.88 3.53
N ALA A 76 -13.65 19.62 3.52
CA ALA A 76 -14.23 18.99 4.70
C ALA A 76 -13.22 18.97 5.86
N HIS A 77 -13.72 19.00 7.10
CA HIS A 77 -12.87 18.78 8.26
C HIS A 77 -12.42 17.31 8.30
N PRO A 78 -11.18 17.02 8.73
CA PRO A 78 -10.80 15.69 9.17
C PRO A 78 -11.79 15.15 10.20
N ASP A 79 -11.99 13.82 10.17
CA ASP A 79 -12.82 13.15 11.16
C ASP A 79 -12.35 13.51 12.57
N SER A 80 -13.32 13.85 13.42
CA SER A 80 -13.00 14.09 14.82
C SER A 80 -12.40 12.82 15.43
N PRO A 81 -11.32 12.95 16.22
CA PRO A 81 -10.76 11.79 16.90
C PRO A 81 -11.86 11.13 17.73
N ARG A 82 -11.98 9.81 17.61
CA ARG A 82 -13.08 9.03 18.24
C ARG A 82 -12.98 8.96 19.76
N TRP A 83 -12.12 9.77 20.37
CA TRP A 83 -12.07 10.03 21.80
C TRP A 83 -13.48 10.33 22.31
N GLU A 84 -13.93 9.61 23.34
CA GLU A 84 -15.13 9.95 24.12
C GLU A 84 -16.42 10.16 23.29
N ARG A 85 -16.50 9.65 22.06
CA ARG A 85 -17.60 9.89 21.10
C ARG A 85 -17.90 11.38 20.87
N LEU A 86 -16.86 12.20 20.78
CA LEU A 86 -17.01 13.64 20.53
C LEU A 86 -17.67 13.88 19.16
N PRO A 87 -18.73 14.71 19.08
CA PRO A 87 -19.41 14.96 17.81
C PRO A 87 -18.59 15.84 16.85
N ASN A 88 -17.77 16.76 17.37
CA ASN A 88 -16.88 17.60 16.56
C ASN A 88 -15.74 18.22 17.41
N SER A 89 -14.47 17.86 17.16
CA SER A 89 -13.29 18.44 17.85
C SER A 89 -13.04 19.90 17.51
N PHE A 90 -13.44 20.36 16.32
CA PHE A 90 -13.21 21.73 15.85
C PHE A 90 -14.04 22.76 16.63
N SER A 91 -15.21 22.37 17.12
CA SER A 91 -16.05 23.23 17.96
C SER A 91 -15.82 23.02 19.46
N THR A 92 -15.48 21.79 19.88
CA THR A 92 -15.35 21.45 21.30
C THR A 92 -13.93 21.65 21.86
N ARG A 93 -12.90 21.65 21.00
CA ARG A 93 -11.48 21.76 21.36
C ARG A 93 -10.72 22.67 20.37
N PRO A 94 -11.15 23.92 20.16
CA PRO A 94 -10.58 24.79 19.12
C PRO A 94 -9.09 25.11 19.32
N ASP A 95 -8.61 25.15 20.57
CA ASP A 95 -7.23 25.53 20.90
C ASP A 95 -6.31 24.31 21.13
N HIS A 96 -6.80 23.11 20.83
CA HIS A 96 -5.98 21.89 20.79
C HIS A 96 -5.33 21.76 19.41
N PRO A 97 -4.18 21.05 19.29
CA PRO A 97 -3.60 20.73 18.00
C PRO A 97 -4.60 19.92 17.16
N VAL A 98 -4.60 20.17 15.85
CA VAL A 98 -5.34 19.35 14.89
C VAL A 98 -4.71 17.96 14.84
N VAL A 99 -5.56 16.94 14.76
CA VAL A 99 -5.18 15.53 14.64
C VAL A 99 -5.96 14.86 13.52
N ASN A 100 -5.67 13.59 13.20
CA ASN A 100 -6.27 12.86 12.07
C ASN A 100 -5.98 13.50 10.70
N VAL A 101 -4.88 14.24 10.59
CA VAL A 101 -4.44 14.85 9.33
C VAL A 101 -3.39 13.98 8.65
N SER A 102 -3.61 13.67 7.38
CA SER A 102 -2.61 13.01 6.53
C SER A 102 -1.46 13.98 6.20
N PHE A 103 -0.38 13.45 5.61
CA PHE A 103 0.70 14.30 5.08
C PHE A 103 0.17 15.28 4.01
N GLN A 104 -0.79 14.84 3.19
CA GLN A 104 -1.38 15.68 2.16
C GLN A 104 -2.22 16.81 2.77
N ASP A 105 -3.05 16.51 3.79
CA ASP A 105 -3.81 17.53 4.52
C ASP A 105 -2.89 18.60 5.11
N ALA A 106 -1.79 18.18 5.73
CA ALA A 106 -0.80 19.06 6.32
C ALA A 106 -0.06 19.92 5.26
N SER A 107 0.28 19.31 4.13
CA SER A 107 0.95 19.99 3.01
C SER A 107 0.04 21.02 2.34
N ASP A 108 -1.23 20.67 2.11
CA ASP A 108 -2.23 21.58 1.51
C ASP A 108 -2.51 22.78 2.41
N TYR A 109 -2.63 22.55 3.73
CA TYR A 109 -2.77 23.63 4.70
C TYR A 109 -1.54 24.56 4.65
N ALA A 110 -0.34 23.99 4.67
CA ALA A 110 0.89 24.77 4.67
C ALA A 110 0.97 25.64 3.41
N ALA A 111 0.69 25.06 2.24
CA ALA A 111 0.65 25.79 0.98
C ALA A 111 -0.39 26.92 0.97
N TRP A 112 -1.62 26.65 1.46
CA TRP A 112 -2.67 27.66 1.60
C TRP A 112 -2.26 28.81 2.53
N ALA A 113 -1.56 28.50 3.62
CA ALA A 113 -1.04 29.48 4.57
C ALA A 113 0.18 30.27 4.03
N GLY A 114 0.65 29.98 2.81
CA GLY A 114 1.86 30.57 2.23
C GLY A 114 3.15 30.08 2.90
N LYS A 115 3.14 28.84 3.41
CA LYS A 115 4.21 28.20 4.19
C LYS A 115 4.54 26.83 3.58
N ARG A 116 5.42 26.08 4.24
CA ARG A 116 5.72 24.66 3.93
C ARG A 116 5.85 23.83 5.22
N LEU A 117 5.84 22.51 5.10
CA LEU A 117 6.23 21.64 6.21
C LEU A 117 7.74 21.75 6.48
N PRO A 118 8.18 21.60 7.75
CA PRO A 118 9.60 21.56 8.07
C PRO A 118 10.24 20.35 7.40
N THR A 119 11.48 20.51 6.93
CA THR A 119 12.32 19.34 6.73
C THR A 119 12.63 18.69 8.07
N GLU A 120 12.99 17.42 8.03
CA GLU A 120 13.35 16.64 9.20
C GLU A 120 14.49 17.30 10.01
N ALA A 121 15.50 17.81 9.30
CA ALA A 121 16.62 18.52 9.89
C ALA A 121 16.21 19.85 10.53
N GLU A 122 15.34 20.62 9.88
CA GLU A 122 14.81 21.86 10.44
C GLU A 122 13.99 21.62 11.70
N TRP A 123 13.19 20.55 11.72
CA TRP A 123 12.43 20.15 12.89
C TRP A 123 13.36 19.79 14.05
N GLU A 124 14.38 18.94 13.85
CA GLU A 124 15.31 18.55 14.91
C GLU A 124 16.14 19.73 15.42
N TYR A 125 16.62 20.58 14.52
CA TYR A 125 17.35 21.79 14.85
C TYR A 125 16.52 22.70 15.76
N ALA A 126 15.25 22.92 15.39
CA ALA A 126 14.30 23.70 16.18
C ALA A 126 14.03 23.05 17.54
N ALA A 127 13.80 21.73 17.57
CA ALA A 127 13.57 20.93 18.78
C ALA A 127 14.72 21.06 19.78
N ARG A 128 15.98 20.95 19.33
CA ARG A 128 17.18 21.05 20.18
C ARG A 128 17.35 22.40 20.87
N GLY A 129 16.69 23.47 20.40
CA GLY A 129 16.69 24.77 21.08
C GLY A 129 18.09 25.39 21.26
N GLY A 130 19.03 25.10 20.36
CA GLY A 130 20.41 25.57 20.46
C GLY A 130 21.23 24.93 21.59
N ILE A 131 20.79 23.78 22.13
CA ILE A 131 21.54 23.00 23.12
C ILE A 131 22.22 21.82 22.40
N PRO A 132 23.57 21.83 22.26
CA PRO A 132 24.28 20.73 21.61
C PRO A 132 24.00 19.39 22.28
N GLY A 133 23.63 18.38 21.47
CA GLY A 133 23.37 17.03 21.95
C GLY A 133 22.16 16.87 22.87
N ALA A 134 21.24 17.86 22.94
CA ALA A 134 20.05 17.75 23.77
C ALA A 134 19.23 16.51 23.44
N ARG A 135 18.81 15.78 24.48
CA ARG A 135 17.94 14.60 24.34
C ARG A 135 16.48 15.01 24.19
N TYR A 136 16.04 16.04 24.91
CA TYR A 136 14.70 16.63 24.90
C TYR A 136 14.78 18.13 24.57
N PRO A 137 13.66 18.80 24.21
CA PRO A 137 13.70 20.23 23.88
C PRO A 137 14.24 21.14 24.98
N TRP A 138 14.24 20.67 26.24
CA TRP A 138 14.77 21.39 27.40
C TRP A 138 16.14 20.90 27.90
N GLY A 139 16.75 19.87 27.29
CA GLY A 139 18.05 19.34 27.69
C GLY A 139 18.08 17.82 27.88
N GLN A 140 18.79 17.33 28.89
CA GLN A 140 19.04 15.90 29.10
C GLN A 140 18.06 15.22 30.06
N GLU A 141 17.39 16.00 30.91
CA GLU A 141 16.48 15.47 31.93
C GLU A 141 15.23 14.86 31.28
N GLU A 142 14.86 13.65 31.70
CA GLU A 142 13.60 13.03 31.29
C GLU A 142 12.39 13.94 31.60
N PRO A 143 11.34 13.91 30.76
CA PRO A 143 10.13 14.65 31.02
C PRO A 143 9.50 14.22 32.35
N GLY A 144 8.95 15.20 33.06
CA GLY A 144 7.95 15.00 34.10
C GLY A 144 6.67 15.73 33.71
N GLY A 145 5.56 15.50 34.43
CA GLY A 145 4.20 16.02 34.09
C GLY A 145 4.01 17.55 34.08
N ARG A 146 5.09 18.34 34.09
CA ARG A 146 5.09 19.79 33.91
C ARG A 146 5.78 20.27 32.62
N ARG A 147 6.34 19.35 31.82
CA ARG A 147 7.18 19.71 30.65
C ARG A 147 6.53 19.39 29.30
N ALA A 148 5.65 18.40 29.24
CA ALA A 148 5.00 17.96 28.01
C ALA A 148 3.71 17.17 28.33
N GLN A 149 2.85 17.00 27.32
CA GLN A 149 1.72 16.08 27.36
C GLN A 149 2.11 14.72 26.80
N TYR A 150 2.23 13.67 27.63
CA TYR A 150 2.69 12.34 27.21
C TYR A 150 2.30 11.27 28.24
N ALA A 151 1.84 10.08 27.80
CA ALA A 151 1.46 8.89 28.58
C ALA A 151 1.11 9.11 30.07
N THR A 152 0.24 10.08 30.37
CA THR A 152 0.00 10.55 31.74
C THR A 152 -0.82 9.54 32.53
N ARG A 153 -0.93 9.70 33.85
CA ARG A 153 -1.82 8.85 34.65
C ARG A 153 -3.29 8.86 34.19
N GLU A 154 -3.75 9.96 33.59
CA GLU A 154 -5.09 10.07 33.02
C GLU A 154 -5.27 9.25 31.73
N SER A 155 -4.17 8.84 31.10
CA SER A 155 -4.16 8.05 29.88
C SER A 155 -4.86 6.69 30.04
N GLU A 156 -5.51 6.25 28.97
CA GLU A 156 -6.11 4.91 28.89
C GLU A 156 -5.08 3.83 28.54
N HIS A 157 -3.89 4.21 28.07
CA HIS A 157 -2.88 3.29 27.57
C HIS A 157 -2.23 2.47 28.70
N PRO A 158 -1.93 1.18 28.49
CA PRO A 158 -1.38 0.31 29.53
C PRO A 158 0.05 0.70 29.96
N TRP A 159 0.80 1.38 29.09
CA TRP A 159 2.14 1.92 29.37
C TRP A 159 2.14 3.32 29.99
N ARG A 160 1.01 3.78 30.53
CA ARG A 160 0.92 5.07 31.23
C ARG A 160 1.89 5.18 32.41
N ASP A 161 2.44 6.37 32.60
CA ASP A 161 3.25 6.70 33.76
C ASP A 161 2.39 7.24 34.89
N TRP A 162 2.15 6.37 35.88
CA TRP A 162 1.38 6.67 37.08
C TRP A 162 1.98 7.77 37.96
N ARG A 163 3.26 8.14 37.76
CA ARG A 163 3.98 9.09 38.61
C ARG A 163 3.65 10.54 38.29
N HIS A 164 3.08 10.82 37.13
CA HIS A 164 2.80 12.19 36.71
C HIS A 164 1.42 12.35 36.08
N SER A 165 0.94 13.59 36.13
CA SER A 165 -0.37 14.01 35.65
C SER A 165 -0.23 15.40 35.07
N THR A 166 -0.88 15.61 33.93
CA THR A 166 -0.98 16.93 33.28
C THR A 166 -2.39 17.50 33.36
N GLY A 167 -3.35 16.72 33.90
CA GLY A 167 -4.77 17.04 33.87
C GLY A 167 -5.46 16.76 32.52
N HIS A 168 -4.72 16.28 31.51
CA HIS A 168 -5.27 15.97 30.18
C HIS A 168 -5.15 14.47 29.87
N ARG A 169 -6.28 13.90 29.46
CA ARG A 169 -6.39 12.49 29.05
C ARG A 169 -5.87 12.21 27.63
N TYR A 170 -6.03 13.18 26.73
CA TYR A 170 -5.61 13.11 25.31
C TYR A 170 -4.68 14.28 25.00
N THR A 171 -4.90 15.03 23.91
CA THR A 171 -4.18 16.28 23.66
C THR A 171 -4.47 17.33 24.72
N ALA A 172 -3.50 18.22 24.95
CA ALA A 172 -3.66 19.43 25.74
C ALA A 172 -3.78 20.65 24.80
N PRO A 173 -4.40 21.76 25.22
CA PRO A 173 -4.33 23.01 24.48
C PRO A 173 -2.87 23.37 24.15
N VAL A 174 -2.61 23.92 22.97
CA VAL A 174 -1.27 24.34 22.59
C VAL A 174 -0.73 25.37 23.59
N CYS A 175 0.59 25.39 23.78
CA CYS A 175 1.26 26.27 24.74
C CYS A 175 0.90 26.03 26.23
N SER A 176 0.37 24.84 26.58
CA SER A 176 0.09 24.48 27.97
C SER A 176 1.36 24.23 28.80
N PHE A 177 2.50 23.97 28.14
CA PHE A 177 3.79 23.67 28.78
C PHE A 177 4.86 24.70 28.40
N PRO A 178 5.96 24.83 29.17
CA PRO A 178 7.00 25.82 28.88
C PRO A 178 7.63 25.62 27.49
N PRO A 179 7.97 26.71 26.77
CA PRO A 179 8.65 26.61 25.48
C PRO A 179 10.13 26.21 25.65
N ASN A 180 10.75 25.76 24.56
CA ASN A 180 12.20 25.57 24.51
C ASN A 180 12.96 26.92 24.46
N ARG A 181 14.29 26.88 24.37
CA ARG A 181 15.14 28.09 24.36
C ARG A 181 14.94 29.01 23.14
N PHE A 182 14.36 28.51 22.06
CA PHE A 182 13.96 29.33 20.91
C PHE A 182 12.55 29.92 21.08
N GLY A 183 11.83 29.61 22.16
CA GLY A 183 10.47 30.11 22.37
C GLY A 183 9.41 29.28 21.65
N LEU A 184 9.76 28.09 21.16
CA LEU A 184 8.85 27.17 20.50
C LEU A 184 8.20 26.21 21.52
N TYR A 185 6.91 26.00 21.38
CA TYR A 185 6.07 25.17 22.25
C TYR A 185 5.83 23.79 21.64
N ASP A 186 5.51 22.81 22.50
CA ASP A 186 5.01 21.48 22.12
C ASP A 186 5.91 20.70 21.14
N LEU A 187 7.24 20.92 21.17
CA LEU A 187 8.23 20.14 20.39
C LEU A 187 8.55 18.77 21.01
N ALA A 188 7.78 18.37 22.02
CA ALA A 188 7.80 17.04 22.64
C ALA A 188 6.41 16.74 23.22
N GLY A 189 5.81 15.62 22.81
CA GLY A 189 4.47 15.20 23.23
C GLY A 189 3.36 16.00 22.56
N ASN A 190 2.15 15.88 23.09
CA ASN A 190 0.89 16.40 22.52
C ASN A 190 0.53 15.71 21.18
N VAL A 191 1.26 15.97 20.10
CA VAL A 191 1.08 15.33 18.78
C VAL A 191 2.43 15.05 18.10
N TRP A 192 2.50 13.94 17.37
CA TRP A 192 3.53 13.71 16.36
C TRP A 192 3.37 14.72 15.23
N GLU A 193 4.48 15.18 14.65
CA GLU A 193 4.46 16.23 13.63
C GLU A 193 5.05 15.78 12.29
N TRP A 194 4.29 16.01 11.22
CA TRP A 194 4.71 15.75 9.84
C TRP A 194 5.92 16.59 9.43
N CYS A 195 6.94 15.93 8.88
CA CYS A 195 8.06 16.54 8.18
C CYS A 195 7.94 16.30 6.66
N ALA A 196 8.52 17.18 5.86
CA ALA A 196 8.49 17.12 4.39
C ALA A 196 9.17 15.88 3.81
N ASN A 197 10.12 15.29 4.53
CA ASN A 197 10.98 14.23 4.03
C ASN A 197 10.26 12.88 3.87
N TRP A 198 10.65 12.14 2.83
CA TRP A 198 10.53 10.69 2.81
C TRP A 198 11.46 10.07 3.86
N PHE A 199 11.09 8.91 4.36
CA PHE A 199 11.87 8.21 5.37
C PHE A 199 13.04 7.44 4.73
N HIS A 200 14.27 7.71 5.20
CA HIS A 200 15.51 7.03 4.80
C HIS A 200 16.40 6.74 6.02
N ASP A 201 17.19 5.66 5.97
CA ASP A 201 18.25 5.34 6.93
C ASP A 201 19.36 6.42 6.86
N TYR A 202 19.97 6.80 7.98
CA TYR A 202 21.13 7.70 7.97
C TYR A 202 22.41 6.95 7.53
N PRO A 203 23.40 7.62 6.88
CA PRO A 203 23.49 9.05 6.58
C PRO A 203 23.11 9.40 5.12
N ASP A 204 22.26 8.62 4.44
CA ASP A 204 21.94 8.79 3.01
C ASP A 204 21.16 10.10 2.66
N GLN A 205 21.08 11.05 3.60
CA GLN A 205 20.41 12.33 3.47
C GLN A 205 21.35 13.45 2.99
N GLN A 206 21.64 13.51 1.70
CA GLN A 206 21.65 14.82 1.05
C GLN A 206 20.25 15.13 0.54
N VAL A 207 19.45 15.80 1.38
CA VAL A 207 18.26 16.61 1.01
C VAL A 207 17.39 16.04 -0.11
N SER A 208 17.10 14.74 -0.13
CA SER A 208 16.18 14.22 -1.14
C SER A 208 14.75 14.42 -0.65
N LEU A 209 14.03 15.35 -1.29
CA LEU A 209 12.57 15.38 -1.31
C LEU A 209 12.01 14.38 -2.33
N ASP A 210 12.89 13.77 -3.14
CA ASP A 210 12.54 12.82 -4.19
C ASP A 210 12.10 11.49 -3.56
N ALA A 211 11.09 10.87 -4.16
CA ALA A 211 10.56 9.61 -3.68
C ALA A 211 11.65 8.50 -3.72
N PRO A 212 11.68 7.56 -2.77
CA PRO A 212 12.60 6.44 -2.85
C PRO A 212 12.36 5.60 -4.12
N ASP A 213 13.45 5.15 -4.76
CA ASP A 213 13.42 4.22 -5.91
C ASP A 213 12.85 2.82 -5.55
N GLU A 214 12.65 2.55 -4.25
CA GLU A 214 12.08 1.29 -3.77
C GLU A 214 10.54 1.39 -3.72
N GLY A 215 9.88 0.59 -4.57
CA GLY A 215 8.42 0.47 -4.61
C GLY A 215 7.80 0.28 -3.22
N TRP A 216 6.67 0.94 -3.00
CA TRP A 216 5.97 1.16 -1.72
C TRP A 216 6.68 2.10 -0.71
N GLY A 217 7.63 2.92 -1.18
CA GLY A 217 8.26 4.06 -0.50
C GLY A 217 7.32 5.21 -0.08
N MET A 218 6.06 4.93 0.25
CA MET A 218 5.06 5.92 0.67
C MET A 218 5.23 6.40 2.14
N ARG A 219 6.35 6.09 2.80
CA ARG A 219 6.55 6.39 4.22
C ARG A 219 7.25 7.73 4.43
N ARG A 220 6.56 8.65 5.10
CA ARG A 220 7.01 9.98 5.50
C ARG A 220 7.49 9.98 6.94
N VAL A 221 8.18 11.04 7.32
CA VAL A 221 8.74 11.20 8.67
C VAL A 221 7.75 11.92 9.60
N LEU A 222 7.54 11.36 10.80
CA LEU A 222 6.92 12.02 11.95
C LEU A 222 7.94 12.20 13.08
N ARG A 223 7.86 13.31 13.83
CA ARG A 223 8.74 13.60 14.97
C ARG A 223 8.02 14.18 16.19
N GLY A 224 8.63 14.05 17.37
CA GLY A 224 8.22 14.76 18.59
C GLY A 224 7.40 13.98 19.63
N GLY A 225 6.81 12.84 19.31
CA GLY A 225 5.96 12.10 20.25
C GLY A 225 4.56 12.72 20.40
N ALA A 226 3.57 11.92 20.78
CA ALA A 226 2.19 12.36 21.01
C ALA A 226 1.78 12.21 22.49
N TYR A 227 0.55 12.62 22.81
CA TYR A 227 -0.02 12.51 24.14
C TYR A 227 -0.04 11.09 24.74
N TYR A 228 0.02 10.05 23.90
CA TYR A 228 0.07 8.65 24.32
C TYR A 228 1.48 8.09 24.42
N SER A 229 2.49 8.85 24.00
CA SER A 229 3.87 8.35 23.88
C SER A 229 4.60 8.34 25.21
N THR A 230 5.63 7.51 25.36
CA THR A 230 6.43 7.43 26.59
C THR A 230 7.55 8.47 26.59
N ALA A 231 8.23 8.64 27.73
CA ALA A 231 9.39 9.52 27.83
C ALA A 231 10.49 9.20 26.78
N TRP A 232 10.57 7.96 26.30
CA TRP A 232 11.49 7.57 25.23
C TRP A 232 11.13 8.21 23.88
N ASP A 233 9.86 8.40 23.58
CA ASP A 233 9.43 8.91 22.27
C ASP A 233 9.53 10.43 22.16
N LEU A 234 9.64 11.11 23.30
CA LEU A 234 9.72 12.56 23.40
C LEU A 234 11.11 13.11 23.04
N ARG A 235 12.06 12.22 22.70
CA ARG A 235 13.42 12.61 22.34
C ARG A 235 13.43 13.38 21.01
N VAL A 236 14.27 14.41 20.92
CA VAL A 236 14.34 15.27 19.72
C VAL A 236 14.81 14.53 18.47
N SER A 237 15.61 13.46 18.64
CA SER A 237 16.09 12.59 17.57
C SER A 237 15.07 11.54 17.14
N ARG A 238 14.00 11.32 17.93
CA ARG A 238 13.03 10.27 17.67
C ARG A 238 12.26 10.58 16.40
N ARG A 239 12.23 9.60 15.51
CA ARG A 239 11.53 9.64 14.22
C ARG A 239 10.73 8.37 13.97
N LEU A 240 9.56 8.51 13.37
CA LEU A 240 8.73 7.39 12.92
C LEU A 240 8.58 7.40 11.40
N ARG A 241 8.49 6.20 10.80
CA ARG A 241 8.13 6.00 9.39
C ARG A 241 6.65 5.67 9.27
N VAL A 242 5.88 6.54 8.64
CA VAL A 242 4.41 6.39 8.54
C VAL A 242 3.95 6.62 7.11
N PHE A 243 2.99 5.82 6.64
CA PHE A 243 2.40 6.02 5.31
C PHE A 243 1.76 7.41 5.20
N GLY A 244 2.16 8.20 4.21
CA GLY A 244 1.73 9.60 4.07
C GLY A 244 0.23 9.78 3.78
N GLY A 245 -0.45 8.76 3.26
CA GLY A 245 -1.88 8.78 2.97
C GLY A 245 -2.80 8.58 4.19
N VAL A 246 -2.25 8.30 5.37
CA VAL A 246 -3.03 7.99 6.57
C VAL A 246 -2.96 9.15 7.58
N GLY A 247 -4.10 9.53 8.15
CA GLY A 247 -4.18 10.39 9.34
C GLY A 247 -4.42 9.55 10.60
N GLY A 248 -3.87 9.97 11.74
CA GLY A 248 -4.00 9.24 13.01
C GLY A 248 -4.32 10.13 14.21
N ASN A 249 -4.86 9.52 15.27
CA ASN A 249 -5.41 10.22 16.45
C ASN A 249 -4.39 11.10 17.20
N GLY A 250 -3.09 10.96 16.94
CA GLY A 250 -2.04 11.82 17.50
C GLY A 250 -1.11 12.41 16.44
N MET A 251 -1.51 12.43 15.17
CA MET A 251 -0.73 12.97 14.06
C MET A 251 -1.21 14.37 13.73
N GLY A 252 -0.35 15.37 13.95
CA GLY A 252 -0.54 16.76 13.62
C GLY A 252 0.66 17.30 12.85
N PHE A 253 0.84 18.63 12.84
CA PHE A 253 1.96 19.27 12.16
C PHE A 253 2.11 20.74 12.59
N ARG A 254 3.26 21.32 12.24
CA ARG A 254 3.53 22.77 12.27
C ARG A 254 4.18 23.19 10.96
N CYS A 255 4.17 24.47 10.64
CA CYS A 255 4.74 24.96 9.38
C CYS A 255 6.02 25.78 9.59
N VAL A 256 6.78 25.93 8.51
CA VAL A 256 7.94 26.84 8.39
C VAL A 256 7.81 27.75 7.18
N ALA A 257 8.56 28.85 7.18
CA ALA A 257 8.69 29.78 6.07
C ALA A 257 10.15 30.17 5.86
N ASP A 258 10.56 30.32 4.60
CA ASP A 258 11.92 30.76 4.25
C ASP A 258 12.07 32.28 4.42
N LEU A 259 13.25 32.74 4.85
CA LEU A 259 13.57 34.17 5.01
C LEU A 259 14.27 34.65 3.72
N ASP A 260 13.61 35.50 2.92
CA ASP A 260 13.98 35.88 1.54
C ASP A 260 15.46 36.34 1.34
N GLU A 261 16.09 35.85 0.26
CA GLU A 261 17.11 36.57 -0.54
C GLU A 261 16.41 37.35 -1.69
N PRO A 262 17.04 38.36 -2.33
CA PRO A 262 16.36 39.28 -3.24
C PRO A 262 15.76 38.58 -4.45
N ARG A 263 14.44 38.71 -4.62
CA ARG A 263 13.68 38.27 -5.78
C ARG A 263 14.20 38.91 -7.07
N THR A 264 14.86 38.14 -7.93
CA THR A 264 14.64 38.30 -9.37
C THR A 264 13.24 37.76 -9.65
N GLU A 265 12.32 38.63 -10.08
CA GLU A 265 11.01 38.21 -10.59
C GLU A 265 11.21 37.23 -11.76
N ALA A 266 11.20 35.93 -11.45
CA ALA A 266 10.70 34.94 -12.37
C ALA A 266 9.23 35.29 -12.64
N PRO A 267 8.73 35.14 -13.87
CA PRO A 267 7.36 35.46 -14.18
C PRO A 267 6.48 34.66 -13.21
N ARG A 268 5.63 35.38 -12.47
CA ARG A 268 4.50 34.74 -11.79
C ARG A 268 3.87 33.83 -12.85
N PRO A 269 3.66 32.53 -12.59
CA PRO A 269 2.70 31.81 -13.39
C PRO A 269 1.40 32.58 -13.19
N THR A 270 1.06 33.39 -14.19
CA THR A 270 -0.33 33.71 -14.43
C THR A 270 -0.92 32.36 -14.75
N ILE A 271 -1.42 31.68 -13.72
CA ILE A 271 -2.54 30.79 -13.90
C ILE A 271 -3.60 31.72 -14.47
N THR A 272 -3.62 31.78 -15.80
CA THR A 272 -4.82 32.14 -16.52
C THR A 272 -5.74 31.02 -16.12
N LEU A 273 -6.51 31.24 -15.05
CA LEU A 273 -7.76 30.53 -14.87
C LEU A 273 -8.42 30.67 -16.23
N ALA A 274 -8.56 29.55 -16.93
CA ALA A 274 -9.38 29.50 -18.12
C ALA A 274 -10.67 30.23 -17.76
N ALA A 275 -10.95 31.27 -18.53
CA ALA A 275 -11.94 32.29 -18.23
C ALA A 275 -13.20 31.68 -17.61
N GLU A 276 -13.58 32.20 -16.44
CA GLU A 276 -14.88 32.06 -15.80
C GLU A 276 -15.66 30.79 -16.20
N ARG A 277 -15.36 29.69 -15.51
CA ARG A 277 -16.45 28.88 -14.98
C ARG A 277 -16.39 29.01 -13.47
N THR A 278 -17.56 29.28 -12.93
CA THR A 278 -17.82 29.79 -11.60
C THR A 278 -17.18 28.95 -10.50
N ALA A 279 -17.00 29.57 -9.34
CA ALA A 279 -16.79 28.86 -8.10
C ALA A 279 -17.97 27.90 -7.87
N ASP A 280 -17.80 26.64 -8.28
CA ASP A 280 -18.80 25.61 -8.07
C ASP A 280 -18.51 24.99 -6.69
N GLN A 281 -19.05 25.68 -5.68
CA GLN A 281 -19.52 25.28 -4.35
C GLN A 281 -19.05 23.93 -3.76
N ASN A 282 -18.91 23.92 -2.43
CA ASN A 282 -19.04 22.79 -1.50
C ASN A 282 -20.38 22.02 -1.60
N GLY A 283 -20.98 21.97 -2.78
CA GLY A 283 -22.09 21.13 -3.10
C GLY A 283 -21.59 19.74 -3.48
N THR A 284 -22.41 18.76 -3.13
CA THR A 284 -22.52 17.50 -3.85
C THR A 284 -22.35 17.74 -5.37
N PRO A 285 -21.39 17.08 -6.07
CA PRO A 285 -21.14 17.32 -7.49
C PRO A 285 -22.41 17.27 -8.33
N ASP A 286 -22.51 18.16 -9.31
CA ASP A 286 -23.63 18.23 -10.22
C ASP A 286 -23.58 17.06 -11.22
N LEU A 287 -24.71 16.36 -11.32
CA LEU A 287 -24.93 15.24 -12.24
C LEU A 287 -26.07 15.55 -13.23
N ASP A 288 -26.44 16.82 -13.39
CA ASP A 288 -27.43 17.24 -14.36
C ASP A 288 -26.95 16.91 -15.78
N GLY A 289 -27.80 16.18 -16.51
CA GLY A 289 -27.49 15.68 -17.85
C GLY A 289 -26.60 14.43 -17.88
N VAL A 290 -26.08 13.96 -16.73
CA VAL A 290 -25.32 12.71 -16.63
C VAL A 290 -26.28 11.53 -16.47
N ASN A 291 -26.25 10.60 -17.42
CA ASN A 291 -27.02 9.37 -17.36
C ASN A 291 -26.31 8.27 -18.18
N LEU A 292 -25.25 7.73 -17.60
CA LEU A 292 -24.39 6.73 -18.21
C LEU A 292 -24.98 5.32 -18.06
N ARG A 293 -24.71 4.45 -19.02
CA ARG A 293 -25.21 3.07 -19.04
C ARG A 293 -24.14 2.15 -19.62
N MET A 294 -23.67 1.18 -18.83
CA MET A 294 -22.67 0.20 -19.28
C MET A 294 -23.34 -1.04 -19.89
N SER A 295 -22.60 -1.80 -20.69
CA SER A 295 -22.98 -3.17 -21.00
C SER A 295 -22.99 -4.01 -19.71
N ARG A 296 -23.86 -5.02 -19.63
CA ARG A 296 -23.92 -5.92 -18.47
C ARG A 296 -22.73 -6.88 -18.37
N GLU A 297 -21.83 -6.88 -19.34
CA GLU A 297 -20.67 -7.78 -19.37
C GLU A 297 -19.54 -7.28 -18.46
N VAL A 298 -19.52 -5.98 -18.12
CA VAL A 298 -18.58 -5.40 -17.15
C VAL A 298 -19.30 -5.09 -15.84
N GLU A 299 -18.79 -5.63 -14.74
CA GLU A 299 -19.29 -5.38 -13.40
C GLU A 299 -18.66 -4.09 -12.85
N LEU A 300 -19.41 -2.98 -12.86
CA LEU A 300 -18.97 -1.71 -12.29
C LEU A 300 -19.54 -1.55 -10.88
N CYS A 301 -18.64 -1.55 -9.90
CA CYS A 301 -19.00 -1.52 -8.49
C CYS A 301 -18.53 -0.22 -7.84
N LEU A 302 -19.40 0.40 -7.04
CA LEU A 302 -19.02 1.52 -6.18
C LEU A 302 -19.14 1.14 -4.70
N GLY A 303 -18.04 1.23 -3.95
CA GLY A 303 -18.00 1.04 -2.51
C GLY A 303 -18.53 2.25 -1.74
N MET A 304 -19.39 2.01 -0.76
CA MET A 304 -20.04 3.02 0.09
C MET A 304 -19.78 2.73 1.57
N SER A 305 -19.43 3.77 2.34
CA SER A 305 -19.10 3.67 3.77
C SER A 305 -20.27 3.98 4.73
N ALA A 306 -21.43 4.39 4.19
CA ALA A 306 -22.62 4.80 4.92
C ALA A 306 -23.85 4.05 4.39
N PRO A 307 -24.95 3.94 5.18
CA PRO A 307 -26.22 3.46 4.64
C PRO A 307 -26.62 4.28 3.43
N LEU A 308 -27.01 3.58 2.36
CA LEU A 308 -27.34 4.16 1.08
C LEU A 308 -28.68 4.89 1.17
N THR A 309 -28.69 6.19 0.89
CA THR A 309 -29.95 6.93 0.73
C THR A 309 -30.45 6.82 -0.72
N ASP A 310 -31.74 7.09 -0.96
CA ASP A 310 -32.27 7.19 -2.34
C ASP A 310 -31.52 8.24 -3.18
N ALA A 311 -31.01 9.31 -2.56
CA ALA A 311 -30.23 10.33 -3.26
C ALA A 311 -28.84 9.79 -3.66
N ASP A 312 -28.19 9.03 -2.78
CA ASP A 312 -26.90 8.40 -3.11
C ASP A 312 -27.09 7.38 -4.24
N ALA A 313 -28.10 6.52 -4.13
CA ALA A 313 -28.42 5.52 -5.14
C ALA A 313 -28.74 6.11 -6.53
N ASP A 314 -29.49 7.20 -6.61
CA ASP A 314 -29.75 7.90 -7.88
C ASP A 314 -28.43 8.38 -8.52
N ARG A 315 -27.53 8.95 -7.71
CA ARG A 315 -26.23 9.44 -8.20
C ARG A 315 -25.34 8.32 -8.72
N VAL A 316 -25.26 7.20 -7.99
CA VAL A 316 -24.52 6.02 -8.43
C VAL A 316 -25.08 5.47 -9.74
N SER A 317 -26.41 5.35 -9.83
CA SER A 317 -27.10 4.87 -11.03
C SER A 317 -26.88 5.79 -12.25
N ARG A 318 -26.90 7.11 -12.06
CA ARG A 318 -26.62 8.09 -13.13
C ARG A 318 -25.19 8.00 -13.66
N LEU A 319 -24.22 7.64 -12.81
CA LEU A 319 -22.82 7.45 -13.21
C LEU A 319 -22.55 6.13 -13.92
N GLY A 320 -23.57 5.27 -14.09
CA GLY A 320 -23.48 4.05 -14.88
C GLY A 320 -22.90 2.84 -14.14
N PHE A 321 -22.67 2.95 -12.83
CA PHE A 321 -22.32 1.81 -11.99
C PHE A 321 -23.46 0.79 -12.02
N THR A 322 -23.11 -0.50 -12.07
CA THR A 322 -24.09 -1.60 -12.11
C THR A 322 -24.48 -2.05 -10.70
N SER A 323 -23.60 -1.81 -9.72
CA SER A 323 -23.76 -2.30 -8.37
C SER A 323 -23.11 -1.40 -7.32
N VAL A 324 -23.56 -1.56 -6.08
CA VAL A 324 -22.96 -0.96 -4.89
C VAL A 324 -22.40 -2.06 -4.00
N GLU A 325 -21.22 -1.84 -3.46
CA GLU A 325 -20.68 -2.68 -2.41
C GLU A 325 -21.00 -2.13 -1.02
N LEU A 326 -21.41 -3.03 -0.13
CA LEU A 326 -21.61 -2.75 1.28
C LEU A 326 -21.02 -3.86 2.15
N TYR A 327 -20.43 -3.47 3.27
CA TYR A 327 -19.75 -4.35 4.21
C TYR A 327 -20.74 -5.07 5.11
N VAL A 328 -20.90 -6.38 4.90
CA VAL A 328 -21.74 -7.25 5.73
C VAL A 328 -20.84 -8.09 6.63
N THR A 329 -20.60 -7.57 7.83
CA THR A 329 -19.85 -8.32 8.84
C THR A 329 -20.77 -9.28 9.59
N TRP A 330 -20.24 -10.40 10.07
CA TRP A 330 -21.03 -11.38 10.84
C TRP A 330 -21.73 -10.75 12.05
N GLU A 331 -21.07 -9.82 12.75
CA GLU A 331 -21.69 -9.09 13.87
C GLU A 331 -22.89 -8.23 13.45
N THR A 332 -22.96 -7.72 12.22
CA THR A 332 -24.10 -6.89 11.79
C THR A 332 -25.40 -7.68 11.65
N VAL A 333 -25.32 -9.01 11.54
CA VAL A 333 -26.51 -9.86 11.31
C VAL A 333 -26.79 -10.84 12.44
N GLU A 334 -25.85 -11.16 13.33
CA GLU A 334 -26.05 -12.18 14.38
C GLU A 334 -25.59 -11.68 15.77
N ASN A 335 -25.69 -10.38 16.08
CA ASN A 335 -25.21 -9.87 17.39
C ASN A 335 -26.13 -10.16 18.58
N GLN A 336 -27.42 -10.49 18.34
CA GLN A 336 -28.41 -10.65 19.41
C GLN A 336 -28.29 -11.97 20.18
N GLY A 337 -27.43 -12.88 19.70
CA GLY A 337 -27.18 -14.19 20.30
C GLY A 337 -26.96 -15.24 19.22
N GLU A 338 -26.38 -16.36 19.62
CA GLU A 338 -26.12 -17.46 18.70
C GLU A 338 -27.43 -17.98 18.07
N GLY A 339 -27.49 -18.02 16.75
CA GLY A 339 -28.64 -18.45 15.96
C GLY A 339 -29.74 -17.39 15.76
N VAL A 340 -29.56 -16.17 16.27
CA VAL A 340 -30.56 -15.09 16.17
C VAL A 340 -30.12 -14.09 15.10
N PHE A 341 -30.60 -14.30 13.88
CA PHE A 341 -30.29 -13.46 12.73
C PHE A 341 -31.27 -12.29 12.56
N ASP A 342 -30.75 -11.10 12.28
CA ASP A 342 -31.50 -9.89 11.93
C ASP A 342 -30.93 -9.27 10.65
N PHE A 343 -31.73 -9.29 9.58
CA PHE A 343 -31.39 -8.73 8.28
C PHE A 343 -32.11 -7.42 7.98
N SER A 344 -32.90 -6.88 8.92
CA SER A 344 -33.79 -5.73 8.68
C SER A 344 -33.06 -4.49 8.13
N PHE A 345 -31.89 -4.17 8.67
CA PHE A 345 -31.05 -3.10 8.15
C PHE A 345 -30.67 -3.31 6.68
N TRP A 346 -30.28 -4.53 6.31
CA TRP A 346 -29.85 -4.89 4.96
C TRP A 346 -31.03 -4.97 3.98
N ASP A 347 -32.20 -5.39 4.45
CA ASP A 347 -33.44 -5.36 3.68
C ASP A 347 -33.78 -3.93 3.22
N GLU A 348 -33.62 -2.94 4.11
CA GLU A 348 -33.80 -1.53 3.75
C GLU A 348 -32.78 -1.08 2.68
N GLN A 349 -31.52 -1.50 2.78
CA GLN A 349 -30.49 -1.16 1.78
C GLN A 349 -30.82 -1.79 0.41
N VAL A 350 -31.23 -3.05 0.40
CA VAL A 350 -31.65 -3.79 -0.80
C VAL A 350 -32.84 -3.11 -1.47
N ASP A 351 -33.81 -2.62 -0.70
CA ASP A 351 -34.96 -1.91 -1.23
C ASP A 351 -34.58 -0.58 -1.88
N VAL A 352 -33.60 0.15 -1.32
CA VAL A 352 -33.03 1.36 -1.96
C VAL A 352 -32.38 0.97 -3.30
N LEU A 353 -31.51 -0.05 -3.32
CA LEU A 353 -30.84 -0.49 -4.54
C LEU A 353 -31.83 -0.85 -5.66
N ARG A 354 -32.88 -1.63 -5.32
CA ARG A 354 -33.93 -2.02 -6.27
C ARG A 354 -34.66 -0.83 -6.87
N ARG A 355 -35.01 0.19 -6.06
CA ARG A 355 -35.71 1.39 -6.55
C ARG A 355 -34.92 2.14 -7.62
N HIS A 356 -33.59 2.04 -7.60
CA HIS A 356 -32.68 2.74 -8.51
C HIS A 356 -32.07 1.83 -9.59
N GLY A 357 -32.53 0.58 -9.67
CA GLY A 357 -32.07 -0.39 -10.67
C GLY A 357 -30.61 -0.84 -10.47
N LEU A 358 -30.08 -0.68 -9.26
CA LEU A 358 -28.74 -1.10 -8.88
C LEU A 358 -28.76 -2.52 -8.31
N ARG A 359 -27.67 -3.25 -8.54
CA ARG A 359 -27.40 -4.53 -7.88
C ARG A 359 -26.49 -4.34 -6.65
N TRP A 360 -26.31 -5.41 -5.89
CA TRP A 360 -25.58 -5.44 -4.64
C TRP A 360 -24.37 -6.35 -4.76
N VAL A 361 -23.23 -5.88 -4.25
CA VAL A 361 -22.06 -6.68 -3.93
C VAL A 361 -21.92 -6.74 -2.41
N PRO A 362 -22.51 -7.74 -1.73
CA PRO A 362 -22.28 -7.91 -0.30
C PRO A 362 -20.85 -8.36 -0.06
N PHE A 363 -20.08 -7.56 0.69
CA PHE A 363 -18.77 -7.95 1.19
C PHE A 363 -18.95 -8.72 2.50
N LEU A 364 -18.93 -10.05 2.40
CA LEU A 364 -19.19 -10.97 3.51
C LEU A 364 -17.92 -11.19 4.31
N ILE A 365 -17.89 -10.70 5.55
CA ILE A 365 -16.69 -10.71 6.39
C ILE A 365 -16.95 -11.45 7.69
N ALA A 366 -16.13 -12.47 7.97
CA ALA A 366 -16.10 -13.15 9.26
C ALA A 366 -14.68 -13.63 9.57
N GLY A 367 -14.17 -13.36 10.77
CA GLY A 367 -12.83 -13.78 11.20
C GLY A 367 -12.05 -12.67 11.89
N PRO A 368 -11.85 -11.51 11.24
CA PRO A 368 -11.26 -10.33 11.86
C PRO A 368 -12.04 -9.91 13.09
N THR A 369 -11.35 -9.40 14.11
CA THR A 369 -11.98 -9.12 15.41
C THR A 369 -13.24 -8.25 15.30
N TYR A 370 -13.21 -7.20 14.46
CA TYR A 370 -14.33 -6.27 14.25
C TYR A 370 -15.54 -6.90 13.56
N SER A 371 -15.39 -8.08 12.96
CA SER A 371 -16.47 -8.76 12.27
C SER A 371 -17.20 -9.78 13.15
N LEU A 372 -16.62 -10.16 14.29
CA LEU A 372 -17.12 -11.25 15.12
C LEU A 372 -18.18 -10.76 16.12
N PRO A 373 -19.35 -11.42 16.22
CA PRO A 373 -20.37 -11.10 17.21
C PRO A 373 -19.82 -11.09 18.65
N ASP A 374 -20.38 -10.22 19.49
CA ASP A 374 -19.96 -10.03 20.88
C ASP A 374 -20.04 -11.34 21.70
N TRP A 375 -21.08 -12.14 21.46
CA TRP A 375 -21.28 -13.43 22.14
C TRP A 375 -20.23 -14.47 21.74
N TYR A 376 -19.77 -14.46 20.48
CA TYR A 376 -18.75 -15.39 20.00
C TYR A 376 -17.38 -15.02 20.57
N ARG A 377 -17.01 -13.73 20.48
CA ARG A 377 -15.72 -13.22 20.99
C ARG A 377 -15.52 -13.47 22.48
N ARG A 378 -16.59 -13.42 23.27
CA ARG A 378 -16.57 -13.68 24.72
C ARG A 378 -16.83 -15.14 25.08
N GLY A 379 -17.17 -15.98 24.11
CA GLY A 379 -17.56 -17.37 24.30
C GLY A 379 -16.39 -18.35 24.32
N ASP A 380 -16.68 -19.59 24.73
CA ASP A 380 -15.69 -20.66 24.88
C ASP A 380 -15.15 -21.21 23.55
N ASP A 381 -15.76 -20.86 22.42
CA ASP A 381 -15.34 -21.33 21.10
C ASP A 381 -14.26 -20.46 20.47
N PHE A 382 -14.21 -19.16 20.78
CA PHE A 382 -13.24 -18.24 20.18
C PHE A 382 -11.80 -18.60 20.55
N ARG A 383 -10.92 -18.66 19.56
CA ARG A 383 -9.47 -18.86 19.74
C ARG A 383 -8.74 -17.83 18.90
N GLY A 384 -8.10 -16.86 19.55
CA GLY A 384 -7.30 -15.84 18.86
C GLY A 384 -6.01 -16.39 18.26
N LEU A 385 -5.54 -15.75 17.20
CA LEU A 385 -4.19 -15.94 16.67
C LEU A 385 -3.14 -15.55 17.73
N ILE A 386 -1.95 -16.15 17.64
CA ILE A 386 -0.79 -15.81 18.47
C ILE A 386 0.35 -15.40 17.55
N CYS A 387 1.01 -14.28 17.86
CA CYS A 387 2.22 -13.85 17.20
C CYS A 387 3.38 -14.82 17.50
N LEU A 388 4.03 -15.33 16.47
CA LEU A 388 5.17 -16.25 16.62
C LEU A 388 6.41 -15.52 17.15
N GLU A 389 6.56 -14.24 16.83
CA GLU A 389 7.67 -13.39 17.27
C GLU A 389 7.59 -13.05 18.76
N HIS A 390 6.42 -12.61 19.23
CA HIS A 390 6.24 -12.06 20.58
C HIS A 390 5.48 -12.98 21.54
N GLY A 391 4.81 -14.02 21.05
CA GLY A 391 3.94 -14.88 21.84
C GLY A 391 2.66 -14.17 22.35
N LEU A 392 2.36 -12.99 21.82
CA LEU A 392 1.22 -12.17 22.22
C LEU A 392 -0.02 -12.51 21.39
N PRO A 393 -1.22 -12.51 21.99
CA PRO A 393 -2.46 -12.84 21.29
C PRO A 393 -2.99 -11.68 20.45
N ASN A 394 -3.72 -12.01 19.39
CA ASN A 394 -4.53 -11.11 18.58
C ASN A 394 -6.00 -11.56 18.64
N GLY A 395 -6.92 -10.58 18.55
CA GLY A 395 -8.36 -10.84 18.62
C GLY A 395 -8.96 -11.48 17.37
N THR A 396 -8.19 -11.70 16.31
CA THR A 396 -8.64 -12.36 15.07
C THR A 396 -8.70 -13.86 15.31
N GLN A 397 -9.77 -14.49 14.84
CA GLN A 397 -9.97 -15.93 14.99
C GLN A 397 -8.86 -16.73 14.30
N SER A 398 -8.32 -17.73 15.00
CA SER A 398 -7.30 -18.64 14.48
C SER A 398 -7.87 -19.44 13.32
N ILE A 399 -7.16 -19.38 12.19
CA ILE A 399 -7.56 -20.02 10.93
C ILE A 399 -7.37 -21.55 10.95
N TRP A 400 -6.59 -22.04 11.92
CA TRP A 400 -6.32 -23.46 12.14
C TRP A 400 -7.32 -24.12 13.09
N ASP A 401 -8.16 -23.32 13.77
CA ASP A 401 -9.26 -23.86 14.56
C ASP A 401 -10.48 -24.17 13.69
N GLN A 402 -10.54 -25.40 13.19
CA GLN A 402 -11.62 -25.88 12.30
C GLN A 402 -13.02 -25.78 12.91
N ARG A 403 -13.15 -25.61 14.24
CA ARG A 403 -14.47 -25.38 14.86
C ARG A 403 -15.10 -24.08 14.38
N PHE A 404 -14.30 -23.11 13.93
CA PHE A 404 -14.80 -21.86 13.37
C PHE A 404 -15.60 -22.07 12.07
N ASP A 405 -15.25 -23.09 11.28
CA ASP A 405 -15.86 -23.33 9.96
C ASP A 405 -17.39 -23.53 10.06
N ARG A 406 -17.90 -24.11 11.17
CA ARG A 406 -19.35 -24.30 11.38
C ARG A 406 -20.10 -22.97 11.54
N HIS A 407 -19.43 -21.94 12.09
CA HIS A 407 -20.03 -20.64 12.29
C HIS A 407 -20.06 -19.85 10.99
N VAL A 408 -18.98 -19.93 10.20
CA VAL A 408 -18.94 -19.40 8.83
C VAL A 408 -20.01 -20.05 7.96
N ASP A 409 -20.15 -21.38 8.04
CA ASP A 409 -21.19 -22.11 7.32
C ASP A 409 -22.60 -21.65 7.70
N ARG A 410 -22.88 -21.48 9.00
CA ARG A 410 -24.18 -20.98 9.48
C ARG A 410 -24.46 -19.55 9.01
N PHE A 411 -23.47 -18.66 9.10
CA PHE A 411 -23.59 -17.28 8.63
C PHE A 411 -23.92 -17.24 7.13
N LEU A 412 -23.15 -17.97 6.32
CA LEU A 412 -23.38 -18.05 4.87
C LEU A 412 -24.70 -18.73 4.52
N ALA A 413 -25.11 -19.76 5.26
CA ALA A 413 -26.40 -20.43 5.08
C ALA A 413 -27.57 -19.48 5.37
N ALA A 414 -27.55 -18.78 6.50
CA ALA A 414 -28.60 -17.83 6.87
C ALA A 414 -28.69 -16.67 5.87
N PHE A 415 -27.53 -16.14 5.43
CA PHE A 415 -27.47 -15.11 4.40
C PHE A 415 -28.02 -15.62 3.05
N ALA A 416 -27.71 -16.86 2.68
CA ALA A 416 -28.22 -17.49 1.46
C ALA A 416 -29.73 -17.75 1.51
N ASP A 417 -30.24 -18.27 2.63
CA ASP A 417 -31.67 -18.53 2.80
C ASP A 417 -32.50 -17.25 2.66
N HIS A 418 -31.91 -16.10 2.99
CA HIS A 418 -32.56 -14.80 2.90
C HIS A 418 -32.39 -14.11 1.53
N TYR A 419 -31.18 -14.09 0.95
CA TYR A 419 -30.88 -13.28 -0.24
C TYR A 419 -30.55 -14.06 -1.52
N ARG A 420 -30.23 -15.35 -1.49
CA ARG A 420 -29.76 -16.10 -2.68
C ARG A 420 -30.73 -16.06 -3.84
N ASP A 421 -32.01 -16.25 -3.56
CA ASP A 421 -33.03 -16.37 -4.60
C ASP A 421 -33.62 -14.99 -4.98
N THR A 422 -32.95 -13.91 -4.57
CA THR A 422 -33.25 -12.54 -4.99
C THR A 422 -32.45 -12.18 -6.24
N ASP A 423 -32.95 -11.21 -7.01
CA ASP A 423 -32.31 -10.70 -8.22
C ASP A 423 -31.31 -9.55 -7.96
N VAL A 424 -31.10 -9.19 -6.69
CA VAL A 424 -30.31 -8.01 -6.33
C VAL A 424 -28.81 -8.27 -6.37
N ILE A 425 -28.34 -9.50 -6.15
CA ILE A 425 -26.89 -9.78 -6.04
C ILE A 425 -26.23 -9.76 -7.44
N GLU A 426 -25.24 -8.88 -7.62
CA GLU A 426 -24.32 -8.89 -8.78
C GLU A 426 -23.28 -9.99 -8.60
N ALA A 427 -22.58 -9.95 -7.46
CA ALA A 427 -21.53 -10.87 -7.07
C ALA A 427 -21.38 -10.89 -5.55
N LEU A 428 -20.91 -12.00 -4.99
CA LEU A 428 -20.49 -12.07 -3.59
C LEU A 428 -19.00 -11.75 -3.49
N LEU A 429 -18.62 -10.92 -2.53
CA LEU A 429 -17.22 -10.69 -2.21
C LEU A 429 -16.91 -11.29 -0.84
N LEU A 430 -15.85 -12.08 -0.76
CA LEU A 430 -15.47 -12.79 0.46
C LEU A 430 -14.29 -12.11 1.13
N GLY A 431 -14.50 -11.61 2.35
CA GLY A 431 -13.47 -11.04 3.19
C GLY A 431 -13.13 -12.00 4.32
N ILE A 432 -12.28 -12.98 4.00
CA ILE A 432 -12.09 -14.15 4.87
C ILE A 432 -11.26 -13.83 6.11
N THR A 433 -10.37 -12.83 6.06
CA THR A 433 -9.61 -12.29 7.19
C THR A 433 -9.02 -10.90 6.83
N GLY A 434 -8.10 -10.37 7.65
CA GLY A 434 -7.33 -9.17 7.35
C GLY A 434 -7.99 -7.83 7.66
N ASP A 435 -7.24 -6.74 7.43
CA ASP A 435 -7.77 -5.38 7.53
C ASP A 435 -8.81 -5.17 6.43
N PHE A 436 -9.94 -4.59 6.81
CA PHE A 436 -11.14 -4.41 5.98
C PHE A 436 -11.73 -5.67 5.32
N GLY A 437 -11.19 -6.88 5.57
CA GLY A 437 -11.56 -8.08 4.83
C GLY A 437 -10.82 -8.21 3.49
N GLU A 438 -9.93 -7.27 3.19
CA GLU A 438 -9.32 -7.07 1.86
C GLU A 438 -7.97 -7.78 1.71
N ALA A 439 -7.48 -8.42 2.77
CA ALA A 439 -6.28 -9.24 2.73
C ALA A 439 -6.58 -10.65 3.19
N ILE A 440 -5.90 -11.65 2.63
CA ILE A 440 -6.04 -13.04 3.08
C ILE A 440 -5.35 -13.28 4.44
N PHE A 441 -4.86 -12.22 5.08
CA PHE A 441 -3.95 -12.27 6.20
C PHE A 441 -4.25 -11.18 7.24
N PRO A 442 -4.09 -11.41 8.57
CA PRO A 442 -4.18 -10.36 9.59
C PRO A 442 -3.15 -9.26 9.35
N VAL A 443 -3.61 -8.09 8.91
CA VAL A 443 -2.79 -6.99 8.37
C VAL A 443 -2.12 -6.17 9.48
N THR A 444 -0.91 -5.71 9.14
CA THR A 444 -0.19 -4.57 9.69
C THR A 444 -0.99 -3.27 9.64
N GLY A 445 -1.38 -2.68 10.75
CA GLY A 445 -1.97 -1.32 10.72
C GLY A 445 -2.84 -0.99 11.93
N THR A 446 -2.84 0.29 12.30
CA THR A 446 -3.47 0.84 13.52
C THR A 446 -4.77 1.61 13.25
N THR A 447 -5.39 1.47 12.06
CA THR A 447 -6.51 2.32 11.63
C THR A 447 -7.86 1.80 12.12
N TRP A 448 -8.53 0.91 11.38
CA TRP A 448 -9.92 0.50 11.64
C TRP A 448 -10.10 -0.79 12.45
N THR A 449 -9.10 -1.68 12.47
CA THR A 449 -9.09 -2.87 13.33
C THR A 449 -9.09 -2.55 14.83
N THR A 450 -8.85 -1.28 15.19
CA THR A 450 -8.78 -0.77 16.57
C THR A 450 -10.13 -0.37 17.18
N VAL A 451 -11.25 -0.55 16.46
CA VAL A 451 -12.61 -0.19 16.96
C VAL A 451 -13.08 -1.11 18.10
N ILE A 452 -12.31 -2.14 18.47
CA ILE A 452 -12.59 -2.97 19.64
C ILE A 452 -11.83 -2.44 20.86
N PRO A 453 -12.51 -2.21 22.00
CA PRO A 453 -11.85 -1.75 23.22
C PRO A 453 -10.76 -2.73 23.71
N GLY A 454 -9.50 -2.29 23.73
CA GLY A 454 -8.36 -3.03 24.29
C GLY A 454 -7.04 -2.80 23.54
N PRO A 455 -5.88 -3.15 24.14
CA PRO A 455 -4.60 -3.14 23.42
C PRO A 455 -4.64 -4.18 22.28
N TYR A 456 -4.36 -3.73 21.05
CA TYR A 456 -4.42 -4.54 19.85
C TYR A 456 -2.99 -4.88 19.38
N HIS A 457 -2.56 -6.14 19.49
CA HIS A 457 -1.26 -6.58 19.01
C HIS A 457 -1.35 -6.89 17.51
N THR A 458 -0.75 -6.05 16.66
CA THR A 458 -0.67 -6.26 15.20
C THR A 458 0.61 -5.67 14.63
N HIS A 459 1.24 -6.37 13.69
CA HIS A 459 2.42 -5.95 12.94
C HIS A 459 2.68 -6.95 11.81
N GLY A 460 3.69 -6.66 10.98
CA GLY A 460 4.10 -7.54 9.89
C GLY A 460 4.86 -8.67 10.53
N GLY A 461 4.41 -9.91 10.37
CA GLY A 461 4.98 -11.05 11.08
C GLY A 461 4.18 -12.33 10.89
N TYR A 462 4.56 -13.36 11.62
CA TYR A 462 3.96 -14.69 11.50
C TYR A 462 2.98 -14.97 12.65
N TRP A 463 1.69 -14.97 12.36
CA TRP A 463 0.58 -15.17 13.30
C TRP A 463 0.20 -16.64 13.46
N CYS A 464 1.19 -17.52 13.66
CA CYS A 464 1.01 -18.98 13.81
C CYS A 464 1.54 -19.53 15.14
N GLY A 465 1.72 -18.69 16.16
CA GLY A 465 2.23 -19.11 17.46
C GLY A 465 1.27 -19.97 18.29
N ASP A 466 0.05 -20.21 17.80
CA ASP A 466 -0.97 -20.97 18.52
C ASP A 466 -0.79 -22.50 18.36
N ARG A 467 -1.37 -23.26 19.30
CA ARG A 467 -1.19 -24.72 19.34
C ARG A 467 -1.82 -25.46 18.15
N PHE A 468 -2.85 -24.90 17.53
CA PHE A 468 -3.52 -25.51 16.39
C PHE A 468 -2.66 -25.34 15.13
N ALA A 469 -2.08 -24.15 14.97
CA ALA A 469 -1.09 -23.88 13.94
C ALA A 469 0.13 -24.80 14.06
N LEU A 470 0.67 -24.99 15.27
CA LEU A 470 1.79 -25.92 15.49
C LEU A 470 1.43 -27.37 15.11
N ALA A 471 0.26 -27.85 15.53
CA ALA A 471 -0.18 -29.21 15.20
C ALA A 471 -0.36 -29.41 13.69
N ASP A 472 -0.92 -28.41 12.99
CA ASP A 472 -1.06 -28.45 11.53
C ASP A 472 0.31 -28.41 10.83
N PHE A 473 1.23 -27.57 11.29
CA PHE A 473 2.60 -27.51 10.77
C PHE A 473 3.35 -28.83 10.93
N GLN A 474 3.29 -29.46 12.11
CA GLN A 474 3.92 -30.76 12.36
C GLN A 474 3.39 -31.82 11.39
N ALA A 475 2.07 -31.85 11.19
CA ALA A 475 1.45 -32.79 10.26
C ALA A 475 1.82 -32.47 8.80
N ALA A 476 1.84 -31.19 8.41
CA ALA A 476 2.19 -30.77 7.06
C ALA A 476 3.66 -31.06 6.73
N ALA A 477 4.58 -30.73 7.62
CA ALA A 477 6.00 -30.99 7.47
C ALA A 477 6.26 -32.48 7.23
N LEU A 478 5.66 -33.37 8.02
CA LEU A 478 5.79 -34.81 7.80
C LEU A 478 5.19 -35.23 6.45
N ARG A 479 3.99 -34.75 6.10
CA ARG A 479 3.36 -35.08 4.81
C ARG A 479 4.22 -34.67 3.62
N TRP A 480 4.91 -33.54 3.68
CA TRP A 480 5.78 -33.04 2.61
C TRP A 480 7.12 -33.75 2.51
N HIS A 481 7.47 -34.52 3.54
CA HIS A 481 8.63 -35.39 3.58
C HIS A 481 8.21 -36.87 3.68
N ASP A 482 7.14 -37.24 2.97
CA ASP A 482 6.65 -38.63 2.81
C ASP A 482 6.33 -39.39 4.12
N GLY A 483 6.10 -38.67 5.21
CA GLY A 483 5.94 -39.21 6.55
C GLY A 483 7.24 -39.69 7.21
N ASP A 484 8.40 -39.45 6.57
CA ASP A 484 9.73 -39.86 7.04
C ASP A 484 10.40 -38.73 7.83
N LEU A 485 10.46 -38.90 9.15
CA LEU A 485 11.12 -37.96 10.06
C LEU A 485 12.63 -37.87 9.83
N ASP A 486 13.29 -38.96 9.43
CA ASP A 486 14.72 -38.97 9.15
C ASP A 486 15.02 -38.19 7.87
N LEU A 487 14.14 -38.28 6.85
CA LEU A 487 14.23 -37.46 5.65
C LEU A 487 14.05 -35.98 5.96
N LEU A 488 13.03 -35.63 6.75
CA LEU A 488 12.81 -34.26 7.22
C LEU A 488 14.05 -33.74 7.97
N ASN A 489 14.57 -34.52 8.92
CA ASN A 489 15.77 -34.14 9.69
C ASN A 489 16.99 -33.91 8.80
N ARG A 490 17.23 -34.77 7.80
CA ARG A 490 18.32 -34.58 6.83
C ARG A 490 18.13 -33.31 6.02
N ARG A 491 16.92 -33.05 5.52
CA ARG A 491 16.62 -31.88 4.67
C ARG A 491 16.64 -30.56 5.44
N TRP A 492 16.24 -30.57 6.72
CA TRP A 492 16.20 -29.37 7.56
C TRP A 492 17.46 -29.18 8.41
N GLY A 493 18.39 -30.13 8.39
CA GLY A 493 19.57 -30.10 9.27
C GLY A 493 19.19 -30.18 10.75
N THR A 494 18.08 -30.86 11.08
CA THR A 494 17.54 -31.01 12.44
C THR A 494 17.77 -32.42 12.98
N SER A 495 17.42 -32.62 14.25
CA SER A 495 17.58 -33.90 14.96
C SER A 495 16.39 -34.18 15.88
N PHE A 496 15.16 -33.98 15.39
CA PHE A 496 13.95 -34.29 16.15
C PHE A 496 13.85 -35.80 16.39
N ALA A 497 13.62 -36.22 17.63
CA ALA A 497 13.50 -37.64 17.97
C ALA A 497 12.09 -38.18 17.70
N HIS A 498 11.08 -37.30 17.76
CA HIS A 498 9.69 -37.64 17.52
C HIS A 498 8.96 -36.61 16.64
N PRO A 499 7.95 -37.02 15.84
CA PRO A 499 7.09 -36.13 15.07
C PRO A 499 6.55 -34.92 15.85
N THR A 500 6.21 -35.12 17.13
CA THR A 500 5.65 -34.08 18.02
C THR A 500 6.68 -33.05 18.48
N GLU A 501 7.98 -33.27 18.24
CA GLU A 501 9.05 -32.33 18.55
C GLU A 501 9.35 -31.37 17.39
N VAL A 502 8.83 -31.65 16.19
CA VAL A 502 8.97 -30.77 15.02
C VAL A 502 8.42 -29.38 15.38
N SER A 503 9.25 -28.36 15.19
CA SER A 503 8.95 -27.00 15.62
C SER A 503 9.21 -25.98 14.51
N PHE A 504 8.53 -24.84 14.61
CA PHE A 504 8.74 -23.70 13.71
C PHE A 504 10.23 -23.31 13.65
N PRO A 505 10.70 -22.77 12.51
CA PRO A 505 12.01 -22.14 12.46
C PRO A 505 12.12 -21.04 13.52
N ARG A 506 13.26 -20.96 14.19
CA ARG A 506 13.49 -19.95 15.22
C ARG A 506 13.77 -18.60 14.55
N LEU A 507 12.81 -17.69 14.67
CA LEU A 507 12.95 -16.32 14.16
C LEU A 507 13.89 -15.49 15.05
N ARG A 508 14.62 -14.58 14.43
CA ARG A 508 15.37 -13.50 15.08
C ARG A 508 14.45 -12.29 15.14
N VAL A 509 14.15 -11.88 16.36
CA VAL A 509 13.46 -10.63 16.70
C VAL A 509 14.51 -9.71 17.31
N ASP A 510 14.40 -8.41 17.06
CA ASP A 510 15.28 -7.42 17.69
C ASP A 510 15.09 -7.52 19.22
N PRO A 511 16.17 -7.73 20.02
CA PRO A 511 16.06 -7.86 21.47
C PRO A 511 15.50 -6.62 22.17
N ASP A 512 15.54 -5.45 21.51
CA ASP A 512 14.97 -4.20 22.03
C ASP A 512 13.53 -3.94 21.49
N ASP A 513 12.96 -4.86 20.71
CA ASP A 513 11.57 -4.81 20.23
C ASP A 513 10.61 -5.28 21.34
N ASP A 514 10.12 -4.34 22.14
CA ASP A 514 9.19 -4.59 23.24
C ASP A 514 7.70 -4.57 22.82
N PHE A 515 7.43 -4.63 21.51
CA PHE A 515 6.14 -4.41 20.85
C PHE A 515 5.34 -3.22 21.40
N ARG A 516 5.24 -2.16 20.59
CA ARG A 516 4.46 -0.97 20.92
C ARG A 516 3.39 -0.77 19.85
N VAL A 517 2.13 -0.65 20.27
CA VAL A 517 0.95 -0.60 19.37
C VAL A 517 1.04 0.54 18.35
N ASP A 518 1.81 1.58 18.64
CA ASP A 518 2.06 2.76 17.82
C ASP A 518 3.37 2.74 17.02
N GLU A 519 4.17 1.66 17.12
CA GLU A 519 5.44 1.54 16.41
C GLU A 519 5.42 0.44 15.34
N PRO A 520 6.03 0.66 14.16
CA PRO A 520 6.23 -0.40 13.17
C PRO A 520 7.24 -1.44 13.68
N THR A 521 6.75 -2.48 14.35
CA THR A 521 7.51 -3.69 14.68
C THR A 521 7.87 -4.43 13.38
N ALA A 522 9.15 -4.76 13.22
CA ALA A 522 9.62 -5.49 12.05
C ALA A 522 9.24 -6.97 12.15
N PRO A 523 8.97 -7.65 11.01
CA PRO A 523 8.78 -9.09 11.03
C PRO A 523 10.04 -9.81 11.51
N GLY A 524 9.85 -10.92 12.21
CA GLY A 524 10.96 -11.78 12.60
C GLY A 524 11.69 -12.29 11.36
N THR A 525 13.02 -12.27 11.40
CA THR A 525 13.86 -12.72 10.28
C THR A 525 14.39 -14.13 10.53
N TYR A 526 14.57 -14.91 9.47
CA TYR A 526 15.19 -16.23 9.56
C TYR A 526 16.57 -16.21 8.92
N ALA A 527 17.58 -16.71 9.64
CA ALA A 527 18.94 -16.74 9.14
C ALA A 527 19.14 -17.93 8.20
N VAL A 528 19.39 -17.62 6.93
CA VAL A 528 19.67 -18.61 5.90
C VAL A 528 21.17 -18.67 5.66
N SER A 529 21.82 -19.77 6.09
CA SER A 529 23.28 -19.93 5.94
C SER A 529 23.69 -21.09 5.03
N ASN A 530 22.81 -22.06 4.83
CA ASN A 530 23.08 -23.27 4.04
C ASN A 530 21.81 -23.79 3.34
N SER A 531 21.92 -24.89 2.58
CA SER A 531 20.79 -25.50 1.86
C SER A 531 19.70 -26.02 2.77
N CYS A 532 20.05 -26.58 3.94
CA CYS A 532 19.08 -27.06 4.92
C CYS A 532 18.24 -25.92 5.50
N ASP A 533 18.88 -24.78 5.82
CA ASP A 533 18.17 -23.58 6.27
C ASP A 533 17.20 -23.08 5.18
N ARG A 534 17.65 -23.02 3.91
CA ARG A 534 16.79 -22.62 2.78
C ARG A 534 15.56 -23.51 2.68
N ARG A 535 15.75 -24.85 2.67
CA ARG A 535 14.66 -25.81 2.55
C ARG A 535 13.68 -25.70 3.71
N ARG A 536 14.18 -25.61 4.94
CA ARG A 536 13.35 -25.44 6.14
C ARG A 536 12.53 -24.15 6.09
N TRP A 537 13.13 -23.05 5.64
CA TRP A 537 12.44 -21.77 5.53
C TRP A 537 11.36 -21.78 4.45
N LEU A 538 11.68 -22.32 3.27
CA LEU A 538 10.73 -22.48 2.18
C LEU A 538 9.57 -23.41 2.56
N ASP A 539 9.83 -24.50 3.31
CA ASP A 539 8.76 -25.34 3.86
C ASP A 539 7.88 -24.57 4.84
N PHE A 540 8.46 -23.77 5.74
CA PHE A 540 7.68 -22.99 6.69
C PHE A 540 6.79 -21.94 6.00
N VAL A 541 7.36 -21.12 5.11
CA VAL A 541 6.60 -20.07 4.41
C VAL A 541 5.59 -20.68 3.43
N GLY A 542 5.97 -21.76 2.73
CA GLY A 542 5.06 -22.52 1.89
C GLY A 542 3.88 -23.08 2.68
N TRP A 543 4.12 -23.63 3.87
CA TRP A 543 3.06 -24.15 4.73
C TRP A 543 2.14 -23.02 5.18
N TYR A 544 2.73 -21.91 5.60
CA TYR A 544 2.00 -20.75 6.08
C TYR A 544 1.03 -20.19 5.04
N ARG A 545 1.51 -19.98 3.81
CA ARG A 545 0.67 -19.57 2.66
C ARG A 545 -0.36 -20.64 2.31
N ALA A 546 0.02 -21.92 2.33
CA ALA A 546 -0.92 -23.02 2.09
C ALA A 546 -2.05 -23.10 3.12
N SER A 547 -1.80 -22.74 4.38
CA SER A 547 -2.84 -22.65 5.42
C SER A 547 -3.86 -21.55 5.10
N MET A 548 -3.41 -20.38 4.63
CA MET A 548 -4.30 -19.28 4.19
C MET A 548 -5.13 -19.70 2.96
N ASN A 549 -4.50 -20.34 1.98
CA ASN A 549 -5.20 -20.90 0.82
C ASN A 549 -6.17 -22.01 1.22
N SER A 550 -5.88 -22.79 2.27
CA SER A 550 -6.81 -23.77 2.80
C SER A 550 -8.04 -23.11 3.42
N LEU A 551 -7.90 -21.97 4.11
CA LEU A 551 -9.04 -21.21 4.61
C LEU A 551 -9.89 -20.67 3.45
N ALA A 552 -9.25 -20.03 2.47
CA ALA A 552 -9.93 -19.54 1.26
C ALA A 552 -10.67 -20.66 0.53
N ARG A 553 -10.08 -21.85 0.43
CA ARG A 553 -10.73 -23.03 -0.16
C ARG A 553 -12.00 -23.39 0.58
N ARG A 554 -11.97 -23.44 1.92
CA ARG A 554 -13.16 -23.77 2.74
C ARG A 554 -14.25 -22.72 2.56
N TRP A 555 -13.90 -21.44 2.52
CA TRP A 555 -14.82 -20.34 2.25
C TRP A 555 -15.44 -20.44 0.86
N LEU A 556 -14.62 -20.55 -0.19
CA LEU A 556 -15.11 -20.68 -1.58
C LEU A 556 -16.01 -21.91 -1.76
N ALA A 557 -15.62 -23.06 -1.18
CA ALA A 557 -16.43 -24.27 -1.23
C ALA A 557 -17.78 -24.10 -0.51
N THR A 558 -17.77 -23.48 0.67
CA THR A 558 -18.98 -23.24 1.48
C THR A 558 -19.90 -22.24 0.79
N THR A 559 -19.36 -21.12 0.31
CA THR A 559 -20.11 -20.10 -0.43
C THR A 559 -20.69 -20.70 -1.71
N ARG A 560 -19.91 -21.46 -2.51
CA ARG A 560 -20.41 -22.09 -3.74
C ARG A 560 -21.52 -23.10 -3.47
N ARG A 561 -21.46 -23.84 -2.35
CA ARG A 561 -22.54 -24.75 -1.94
C ARG A 561 -23.85 -24.00 -1.68
N HIS A 562 -23.78 -22.87 -1.00
CA HIS A 562 -24.95 -22.06 -0.67
C HIS A 562 -25.41 -21.18 -1.84
N PHE A 563 -24.49 -20.72 -2.68
CA PHE A 563 -24.73 -19.85 -3.85
C PHE A 563 -24.21 -20.49 -5.14
N PRO A 564 -24.88 -21.53 -5.65
CA PRO A 564 -24.36 -22.34 -6.77
C PRO A 564 -24.17 -21.54 -8.06
N ASN A 565 -25.01 -20.53 -8.30
CA ASN A 565 -25.07 -19.81 -9.59
C ASN A 565 -24.52 -18.38 -9.55
N HIS A 566 -24.11 -17.87 -8.39
CA HIS A 566 -23.68 -16.48 -8.26
C HIS A 566 -22.19 -16.33 -8.58
N PRO A 567 -21.76 -15.19 -9.15
CA PRO A 567 -20.35 -14.81 -9.15
C PRO A 567 -19.84 -14.65 -7.70
N ILE A 568 -18.60 -15.08 -7.47
CA ILE A 568 -17.94 -15.07 -6.17
C ILE A 568 -16.52 -14.55 -6.40
N TYR A 569 -16.14 -13.52 -5.66
CA TYR A 569 -14.77 -13.00 -5.62
C TYR A 569 -14.14 -13.31 -4.27
N LEU A 570 -12.94 -13.87 -4.30
CA LEU A 570 -12.02 -13.82 -3.16
C LEU A 570 -11.37 -12.43 -3.16
N CYS A 571 -11.52 -11.67 -2.07
CA CYS A 571 -10.82 -10.41 -1.91
C CYS A 571 -9.38 -10.67 -1.43
N THR A 572 -8.41 -9.97 -2.01
CA THR A 572 -7.01 -10.03 -1.61
C THR A 572 -6.29 -8.71 -1.92
N GLY A 573 -5.17 -8.43 -1.27
CA GLY A 573 -4.46 -7.16 -1.39
C GLY A 573 -3.08 -7.25 -0.75
N GLY A 574 -2.46 -6.14 -0.37
CA GLY A 574 -1.18 -6.15 0.38
C GLY A 574 0.06 -6.12 -0.52
N ASP A 575 1.18 -6.73 -0.13
CA ASP A 575 2.44 -6.67 -0.90
C ASP A 575 2.98 -8.04 -1.34
N ALA A 576 2.24 -9.12 -1.04
CA ALA A 576 2.64 -10.52 -1.26
C ALA A 576 3.99 -10.92 -0.63
N SER A 577 4.48 -10.16 0.36
CA SER A 577 5.65 -10.56 1.14
C SER A 577 5.43 -11.92 1.82
N PRO A 578 6.49 -12.67 2.17
CA PRO A 578 6.37 -13.98 2.80
C PRO A 578 5.47 -14.00 4.05
N HIS A 579 5.59 -12.97 4.90
CA HIS A 579 4.82 -12.84 6.13
C HIS A 579 3.39 -12.35 5.88
N HIS A 580 3.11 -11.69 4.75
CA HIS A 580 1.74 -11.38 4.32
C HIS A 580 0.92 -12.64 3.99
N GLY A 581 1.53 -13.81 3.78
CA GLY A 581 0.78 -15.07 3.69
C GLY A 581 -0.09 -15.24 2.43
N ALA A 582 -0.16 -14.26 1.53
CA ALA A 582 -0.78 -14.38 0.21
C ALA A 582 0.24 -14.76 -0.87
N HIS A 583 -0.23 -15.54 -1.85
CA HIS A 583 0.39 -15.71 -3.16
C HIS A 583 -0.73 -15.58 -4.19
N PHE A 584 -0.73 -14.50 -4.97
CA PHE A 584 -1.91 -14.19 -5.80
C PHE A 584 -2.11 -15.18 -6.94
N GLY A 585 -1.02 -15.72 -7.50
CA GLY A 585 -1.09 -16.79 -8.51
C GLY A 585 -1.84 -18.03 -7.99
N ASP A 586 -1.52 -18.46 -6.76
CA ASP A 586 -2.17 -19.62 -6.13
C ASP A 586 -3.64 -19.35 -5.83
N GLN A 587 -3.97 -18.12 -5.43
CA GLN A 587 -5.34 -17.71 -5.17
C GLN A 587 -6.17 -17.67 -6.46
N CYS A 588 -5.60 -17.22 -7.58
CA CYS A 588 -6.25 -17.30 -8.89
C CYS A 588 -6.48 -18.77 -9.28
N GLN A 589 -5.48 -19.64 -9.12
CA GLN A 589 -5.64 -21.07 -9.37
C GLN A 589 -6.74 -21.68 -8.49
N LEU A 590 -6.75 -21.34 -7.20
CA LEU A 590 -7.74 -21.80 -6.25
C LEU A 590 -9.15 -21.32 -6.61
N ALA A 591 -9.32 -20.03 -6.92
CA ALA A 591 -10.60 -19.45 -7.30
C ALA A 591 -11.18 -20.13 -8.56
N ALA A 592 -10.33 -20.43 -9.54
CA ALA A 592 -10.74 -21.14 -10.76
C ALA A 592 -11.38 -22.50 -10.47
N GLN A 593 -10.90 -23.24 -9.45
CA GLN A 593 -11.47 -24.53 -9.05
C GLN A 593 -12.94 -24.45 -8.60
N PHE A 594 -13.41 -23.26 -8.24
CA PHE A 594 -14.78 -23.00 -7.76
C PHE A 594 -15.60 -22.13 -8.72
N HIS A 595 -15.13 -21.93 -9.95
CA HIS A 595 -15.70 -20.96 -10.91
C HIS A 595 -15.85 -19.57 -10.28
N ALA A 596 -14.86 -19.18 -9.49
CA ALA A 596 -14.78 -17.92 -8.76
C ALA A 596 -13.70 -17.02 -9.39
N GLY A 597 -13.62 -15.79 -8.90
CA GLY A 597 -12.60 -14.84 -9.27
C GLY A 597 -11.83 -14.29 -8.08
N VAL A 598 -10.86 -13.43 -8.39
CA VAL A 598 -10.07 -12.69 -7.39
C VAL A 598 -10.27 -11.20 -7.62
N ARG A 599 -10.62 -10.46 -6.57
CA ARG A 599 -10.55 -8.99 -6.62
C ARG A 599 -9.33 -8.54 -5.83
N VAL A 600 -8.43 -7.82 -6.49
CA VAL A 600 -7.17 -7.38 -5.89
C VAL A 600 -7.21 -5.89 -5.51
N THR A 601 -6.91 -5.61 -4.25
CA THR A 601 -6.94 -4.28 -3.62
C THR A 601 -5.54 -3.70 -3.56
N ASN A 602 -5.08 -3.14 -4.68
CA ASN A 602 -3.71 -2.66 -4.84
C ASN A 602 -3.55 -1.40 -5.69
N GLU A 603 -4.64 -0.87 -6.24
CA GLU A 603 -4.53 0.31 -7.11
C GLU A 603 -4.52 1.63 -6.33
N ALA A 604 -3.91 2.65 -6.92
CA ALA A 604 -3.95 4.04 -6.49
C ALA A 604 -3.83 4.96 -7.73
N SER A 605 -3.37 6.20 -7.56
CA SER A 605 -3.23 7.16 -8.67
C SER A 605 -2.08 6.91 -9.63
N ASN A 606 -1.09 6.06 -9.29
CA ASN A 606 0.11 5.83 -10.10
C ASN A 606 0.01 4.50 -10.86
N TYR A 607 -0.15 4.58 -12.19
CA TYR A 607 -0.26 3.38 -13.03
C TYR A 607 0.95 2.44 -12.95
N ALA A 608 2.17 2.96 -12.97
CA ALA A 608 3.39 2.15 -12.95
C ALA A 608 3.46 1.30 -11.66
N HIS A 609 3.06 1.87 -10.53
CA HIS A 609 2.99 1.14 -9.26
C HIS A 609 1.83 0.12 -9.23
N ASN A 610 0.68 0.46 -9.80
CA ASN A 610 -0.48 -0.44 -9.88
C ASN A 610 -0.18 -1.68 -10.75
N PHE A 611 0.59 -1.49 -11.83
CA PHE A 611 0.75 -2.46 -12.90
C PHE A 611 1.28 -3.81 -12.42
N ALA A 612 2.36 -3.84 -11.63
CA ALA A 612 3.05 -5.09 -11.30
C ALA A 612 2.13 -6.14 -10.66
N MET A 613 1.37 -5.75 -9.63
CA MET A 613 0.50 -6.67 -8.90
C MET A 613 -0.78 -7.00 -9.65
N THR A 614 -1.42 -5.99 -10.24
CA THR A 614 -2.66 -6.18 -11.02
C THR A 614 -2.40 -7.04 -12.26
N ARG A 615 -1.25 -6.85 -12.92
CA ARG A 615 -0.82 -7.68 -14.05
C ARG A 615 -0.49 -9.10 -13.62
N TRP A 616 0.10 -9.32 -12.44
CA TRP A 616 0.32 -10.67 -11.93
C TRP A 616 -1.01 -11.43 -11.73
N VAL A 617 -1.99 -10.80 -11.08
CA VAL A 617 -3.35 -11.36 -10.92
C VAL A 617 -4.02 -11.58 -12.27
N ALA A 618 -3.92 -10.64 -13.20
CA ALA A 618 -4.51 -10.77 -14.52
C ALA A 618 -3.89 -11.93 -15.32
N SER A 619 -2.56 -12.09 -15.26
CA SER A 619 -1.82 -13.16 -15.93
C SER A 619 -2.24 -14.54 -15.39
N ALA A 620 -2.21 -14.71 -14.07
CA ALA A 620 -2.58 -15.96 -13.41
C ALA A 620 -4.08 -16.27 -13.56
N GLY A 621 -4.94 -15.26 -13.43
CA GLY A 621 -6.38 -15.38 -13.63
C GLY A 621 -6.74 -15.87 -15.02
N ARG A 622 -6.19 -15.22 -16.07
CA ARG A 622 -6.38 -15.66 -17.46
C ARG A 622 -5.86 -17.08 -17.68
N PHE A 623 -4.67 -17.42 -17.18
CA PHE A 623 -4.09 -18.74 -17.37
C PHE A 623 -4.91 -19.85 -16.72
N HIS A 624 -5.38 -19.64 -15.48
CA HIS A 624 -6.13 -20.64 -14.73
C HIS A 624 -7.64 -20.65 -15.03
N GLY A 625 -8.16 -19.61 -15.69
CA GLY A 625 -9.60 -19.45 -15.96
C GLY A 625 -10.40 -18.87 -14.78
N ALA A 626 -9.74 -18.19 -13.84
CA ALA A 626 -10.41 -17.35 -12.85
C ALA A 626 -10.67 -15.96 -13.44
N TYR A 627 -11.87 -15.42 -13.25
CA TYR A 627 -12.09 -14.00 -13.54
C TYR A 627 -11.45 -13.13 -12.46
N PHE A 628 -11.23 -11.86 -12.75
CA PHE A 628 -10.58 -10.95 -11.81
C PHE A 628 -11.09 -9.52 -11.94
N GLY A 629 -10.89 -8.75 -10.87
CA GLY A 629 -11.22 -7.34 -10.82
C GLY A 629 -10.23 -6.54 -9.99
N PHE A 630 -10.25 -5.22 -10.17
CA PHE A 630 -9.31 -4.31 -9.52
C PHE A 630 -10.02 -3.32 -8.61
N GLU A 631 -9.40 -3.09 -7.45
CA GLU A 631 -9.88 -2.24 -6.38
C GLU A 631 -8.75 -1.32 -5.90
N PRO A 632 -9.04 -0.06 -5.53
CA PRO A 632 -8.03 0.84 -5.02
C PRO A 632 -7.76 0.58 -3.53
N ALA A 633 -6.48 0.56 -3.14
CA ALA A 633 -6.03 0.46 -1.75
C ALA A 633 -5.84 1.83 -1.07
N GLY A 634 -6.12 2.93 -1.77
CA GLY A 634 -5.88 4.27 -1.27
C GLY A 634 -6.68 5.35 -2.00
N GLY A 635 -6.38 6.61 -1.69
CA GLY A 635 -6.97 7.76 -2.35
C GLY A 635 -6.69 7.76 -3.86
N VAL A 636 -7.70 8.11 -4.64
CA VAL A 636 -7.65 8.16 -6.10
C VAL A 636 -8.04 9.57 -6.54
N ASP A 637 -7.16 10.20 -7.32
CA ASP A 637 -7.40 11.48 -7.99
C ASP A 637 -7.84 11.28 -9.45
N GLU A 638 -7.93 12.36 -10.22
CA GLU A 638 -8.29 12.35 -11.63
C GLU A 638 -7.31 11.52 -12.49
N LYS A 639 -6.01 11.51 -12.17
CA LYS A 639 -5.03 10.66 -12.88
C LYS A 639 -5.29 9.20 -12.56
N GLY A 640 -5.59 8.90 -11.30
CA GLY A 640 -5.97 7.57 -10.87
C GLY A 640 -7.23 7.03 -11.53
N ILE A 641 -8.27 7.85 -11.70
CA ILE A 641 -9.49 7.42 -12.43
C ILE A 641 -9.12 6.93 -13.84
N THR A 642 -8.38 7.73 -14.59
CA THR A 642 -7.95 7.40 -15.96
C THR A 642 -7.04 6.17 -15.99
N ALA A 643 -6.03 6.09 -15.12
CA ALA A 643 -5.12 4.95 -15.05
C ALA A 643 -5.82 3.63 -14.75
N ARG A 644 -6.80 3.65 -13.84
CA ARG A 644 -7.52 2.45 -13.43
C ARG A 644 -8.48 1.95 -14.50
N ILE A 645 -9.17 2.87 -15.19
CA ILE A 645 -9.96 2.52 -16.39
C ILE A 645 -9.04 1.88 -17.44
N TYR A 646 -7.89 2.50 -17.73
CA TYR A 646 -6.91 1.96 -18.67
C TYR A 646 -6.41 0.57 -18.25
N ASN A 647 -6.01 0.42 -16.99
CA ASN A 647 -5.46 -0.82 -16.47
C ASN A 647 -6.48 -1.96 -16.55
N ALA A 648 -7.73 -1.70 -16.17
CA ALA A 648 -8.82 -2.66 -16.26
C ALA A 648 -9.08 -3.06 -17.72
N ALA A 649 -9.24 -2.07 -18.61
CA ALA A 649 -9.52 -2.26 -20.03
C ALA A 649 -8.41 -3.06 -20.74
N THR A 650 -7.14 -2.80 -20.38
CA THR A 650 -5.96 -3.45 -20.99
C THR A 650 -5.50 -4.71 -20.24
N SER A 651 -6.19 -5.10 -19.17
CA SER A 651 -5.97 -6.37 -18.47
C SER A 651 -7.05 -7.39 -18.74
N GLY A 652 -8.21 -6.96 -19.22
CA GLY A 652 -9.36 -7.83 -19.51
C GLY A 652 -10.10 -8.23 -18.24
N THR A 653 -10.23 -7.30 -17.29
CA THR A 653 -10.94 -7.55 -16.02
C THR A 653 -12.43 -7.76 -16.26
N ARG A 654 -13.08 -8.53 -15.38
CA ARG A 654 -14.55 -8.64 -15.35
C ARG A 654 -15.18 -7.55 -14.47
N ASN A 655 -14.46 -7.10 -13.46
CA ASN A 655 -14.93 -6.15 -12.47
C ASN A 655 -13.97 -4.97 -12.29
N LEU A 656 -14.53 -3.76 -12.15
CA LEU A 656 -13.81 -2.55 -11.76
C LEU A 656 -14.53 -1.88 -10.60
N HIS A 657 -13.83 -1.73 -9.48
CA HIS A 657 -14.38 -1.14 -8.25
C HIS A 657 -13.84 0.28 -8.03
N PHE A 658 -14.63 1.21 -7.51
CA PHE A 658 -14.16 2.49 -6.96
C PHE A 658 -14.83 2.74 -5.61
N TYR A 659 -14.18 3.48 -4.71
CA TYR A 659 -14.89 4.02 -3.55
C TYR A 659 -15.58 5.33 -3.93
N ALA A 660 -16.75 5.59 -3.37
CA ALA A 660 -17.53 6.79 -3.68
C ALA A 660 -16.73 8.09 -3.61
N PRO A 661 -15.87 8.34 -2.59
CA PRO A 661 -15.04 9.55 -2.55
C PRO A 661 -14.07 9.69 -3.73
N ASN A 662 -13.67 8.60 -4.39
CA ASN A 662 -12.78 8.66 -5.56
C ASN A 662 -13.45 9.37 -6.74
N VAL A 663 -14.76 9.19 -6.91
CA VAL A 663 -15.52 9.71 -8.06
C VAL A 663 -16.40 10.89 -7.68
N LEU A 664 -17.03 10.86 -6.50
CA LEU A 664 -18.09 11.78 -6.07
C LEU A 664 -17.62 12.88 -5.13
N ALA A 665 -16.34 12.95 -4.73
CA ALA A 665 -15.87 13.99 -3.83
C ALA A 665 -15.69 15.37 -4.51
N ARG A 666 -15.45 15.40 -5.82
CA ARG A 666 -15.13 16.62 -6.58
C ARG A 666 -15.77 16.58 -7.97
N GLN A 667 -16.22 17.72 -8.48
CA GLN A 667 -16.78 17.81 -9.83
C GLN A 667 -15.76 17.36 -10.90
N SER A 668 -14.48 17.70 -10.73
CA SER A 668 -13.41 17.29 -11.65
C SER A 668 -13.23 15.76 -11.73
N CYS A 669 -13.46 15.03 -10.64
CA CYS A 669 -13.47 13.56 -10.64
C CYS A 669 -14.65 13.01 -11.46
N VAL A 670 -15.85 13.59 -11.27
CA VAL A 670 -17.04 13.24 -12.07
C VAL A 670 -16.80 13.50 -13.55
N ASP A 671 -16.29 14.69 -13.90
CA ASP A 671 -16.03 15.07 -15.29
C ASP A 671 -15.00 14.12 -15.93
N THR A 672 -13.96 13.74 -15.18
CA THR A 672 -12.94 12.77 -15.62
C THR A 672 -13.52 11.38 -15.82
N TRP A 673 -14.38 10.92 -14.90
CA TRP A 673 -15.09 9.65 -15.02
C TRP A 673 -15.97 9.64 -16.27
N VAL A 674 -16.80 10.66 -16.46
CA VAL A 674 -17.69 10.79 -17.62
C VAL A 674 -16.89 10.82 -18.93
N ALA A 675 -15.77 11.55 -18.97
CA ALA A 675 -14.94 11.67 -20.17
C ALA A 675 -14.26 10.36 -20.59
N ASN A 676 -13.99 9.46 -19.65
CA ASN A 676 -13.30 8.19 -19.90
C ASN A 676 -14.23 6.96 -19.79
N TYR A 677 -15.50 7.13 -19.46
CA TYR A 677 -16.44 6.05 -19.21
C TYR A 677 -16.57 5.07 -20.38
N ASP A 678 -16.66 5.59 -21.61
CA ASP A 678 -16.77 4.78 -22.83
C ASP A 678 -15.49 3.98 -23.15
N ARG A 679 -14.40 4.17 -22.40
CA ARG A 679 -13.12 3.44 -22.55
C ARG A 679 -13.07 2.17 -21.72
N ILE A 680 -14.11 1.89 -20.94
CA ILE A 680 -14.25 0.66 -20.16
C ILE A 680 -14.74 -0.48 -21.08
N GLU A 681 -14.01 -0.71 -22.17
CA GLU A 681 -14.20 -1.84 -23.06
C GLU A 681 -13.03 -2.81 -22.84
N MET A 682 -13.33 -3.93 -22.21
CA MET A 682 -12.33 -4.88 -21.72
C MET A 682 -11.76 -5.71 -22.88
N GLY A 683 -10.43 -5.70 -23.02
CA GLY A 683 -9.71 -6.50 -23.99
C GLY A 683 -8.60 -7.32 -23.35
N HIS A 684 -8.07 -8.29 -24.10
CA HIS A 684 -6.89 -9.04 -23.71
C HIS A 684 -5.66 -8.47 -24.42
N PRO A 685 -4.59 -8.13 -23.68
CA PRO A 685 -3.38 -7.65 -24.30
C PRO A 685 -2.67 -8.79 -25.01
N GLU A 686 -2.08 -8.49 -26.17
CA GLU A 686 -1.16 -9.39 -26.85
C GLU A 686 0.24 -9.21 -26.25
N THR A 687 0.67 -10.15 -25.42
CA THR A 687 1.97 -10.14 -24.73
C THR A 687 2.90 -11.21 -25.31
N GLU A 688 4.14 -10.84 -25.66
CA GLU A 688 5.18 -11.81 -26.08
C GLU A 688 6.27 -12.00 -25.02
N VAL A 689 6.27 -11.15 -23.99
CA VAL A 689 7.23 -11.14 -22.89
C VAL A 689 6.54 -11.49 -21.58
N ALA A 690 7.18 -12.32 -20.78
CA ALA A 690 6.78 -12.56 -19.40
C ALA A 690 7.92 -12.34 -18.42
N VAL A 691 7.57 -11.99 -17.19
CA VAL A 691 8.46 -11.96 -16.04
C VAL A 691 8.27 -13.24 -15.24
N LEU A 692 9.36 -13.94 -14.90
CA LEU A 692 9.32 -14.98 -13.87
C LEU A 692 9.21 -14.29 -12.51
N TYR A 693 8.04 -14.38 -11.88
CA TYR A 693 7.78 -13.88 -10.55
C TYR A 693 8.78 -14.51 -9.57
N PRO A 694 9.61 -13.72 -8.87
CA PRO A 694 10.72 -14.24 -8.09
C PRO A 694 10.28 -14.67 -6.69
N ASP A 695 9.31 -15.58 -6.57
CA ASP A 695 8.76 -15.99 -5.28
C ASP A 695 9.81 -16.64 -4.36
N THR A 696 10.56 -17.62 -4.87
CA THR A 696 11.64 -18.24 -4.09
C THR A 696 12.70 -17.22 -3.62
N PRO A 697 13.25 -16.34 -4.49
CA PRO A 697 14.11 -15.25 -4.04
C PRO A 697 13.49 -14.31 -2.99
N LEU A 698 12.20 -13.98 -3.11
CA LEU A 698 11.49 -13.15 -2.13
C LEU A 698 11.43 -13.84 -0.77
N VAL A 699 11.09 -15.13 -0.74
CA VAL A 699 11.06 -15.94 0.50
C VAL A 699 12.44 -16.01 1.14
N LEU A 700 13.49 -16.15 0.34
CA LEU A 700 14.87 -16.21 0.82
C LEU A 700 15.50 -14.83 1.14
N GLY A 701 14.78 -13.73 0.89
CA GLY A 701 15.27 -12.37 1.14
C GLY A 701 16.37 -11.91 0.16
N GLU A 702 16.48 -12.54 -1.01
CA GLU A 702 17.45 -12.19 -2.06
C GLU A 702 17.01 -10.99 -2.89
N ILE A 703 15.71 -10.71 -2.90
CA ILE A 703 15.07 -9.53 -3.50
C ILE A 703 13.89 -9.11 -2.62
N SER A 704 13.52 -7.83 -2.64
CA SER A 704 12.35 -7.30 -1.92
C SER A 704 11.16 -7.09 -2.88
N THR A 705 9.94 -7.08 -2.33
CA THR A 705 8.70 -6.79 -3.08
C THR A 705 8.74 -5.41 -3.74
N GLY A 706 9.32 -4.42 -3.04
CA GLY A 706 9.56 -3.07 -3.59
C GLY A 706 10.50 -3.05 -4.80
N LYS A 707 11.58 -3.84 -4.78
CA LYS A 707 12.49 -3.99 -5.92
C LYS A 707 11.84 -4.71 -7.09
N VAL A 708 10.96 -5.69 -6.82
CA VAL A 708 10.16 -6.34 -7.86
C VAL A 708 9.26 -5.32 -8.56
N ALA A 709 8.51 -4.52 -7.78
CA ALA A 709 7.61 -3.50 -8.32
C ALA A 709 8.37 -2.45 -9.15
N ALA A 710 9.49 -1.93 -8.64
CA ALA A 710 10.30 -0.93 -9.34
C ALA A 710 10.81 -1.45 -10.69
N ARG A 711 11.38 -2.67 -10.73
CA ARG A 711 11.89 -3.24 -11.99
C ARG A 711 10.79 -3.55 -12.98
N VAL A 712 9.62 -3.98 -12.49
CA VAL A 712 8.48 -4.22 -13.37
C VAL A 712 7.97 -2.90 -13.93
N ALA A 713 8.00 -1.80 -13.18
CA ALA A 713 7.72 -0.47 -13.70
C ALA A 713 8.73 -0.09 -14.80
N ASP A 714 10.03 -0.29 -14.58
CA ASP A 714 11.07 -0.04 -15.59
C ASP A 714 10.87 -0.87 -16.88
N LEU A 715 10.47 -2.14 -16.74
CA LEU A 715 10.17 -3.00 -17.88
C LEU A 715 8.86 -2.60 -18.56
N ARG A 716 7.87 -2.13 -17.79
CA ARG A 716 6.57 -1.71 -18.31
C ARG A 716 6.69 -0.48 -19.22
N ASP A 717 7.69 0.36 -18.96
CA ASP A 717 8.07 1.48 -19.83
C ASP A 717 8.61 1.01 -21.19
N ALA A 718 9.22 -0.16 -21.25
CA ALA A 718 9.69 -0.74 -22.50
C ALA A 718 8.55 -1.45 -23.23
N PHE A 719 7.85 -2.39 -22.59
CA PHE A 719 6.83 -3.22 -23.25
C PHE A 719 5.73 -3.66 -22.27
N ASP A 720 4.56 -4.02 -22.80
CA ASP A 720 3.55 -4.75 -22.00
C ASP A 720 4.04 -6.19 -21.77
N LEU A 721 3.75 -6.73 -20.59
CA LEU A 721 4.28 -8.01 -20.14
C LEU A 721 3.28 -8.74 -19.26
N ASP A 722 3.44 -10.06 -19.18
CA ASP A 722 2.72 -10.90 -18.23
C ASP A 722 3.66 -11.45 -17.14
N PHE A 723 3.08 -12.12 -16.15
CA PHE A 723 3.81 -12.88 -15.15
C PHE A 723 3.67 -14.39 -15.35
N LEU A 724 4.77 -15.07 -15.07
CA LEU A 724 4.85 -16.51 -14.89
C LEU A 724 5.30 -16.80 -13.46
N ASP A 725 4.79 -17.86 -12.87
CA ASP A 725 5.20 -18.39 -11.57
C ASP A 725 5.45 -19.90 -11.68
N ASP A 726 5.86 -20.53 -10.58
CA ASP A 726 6.20 -21.95 -10.56
C ASP A 726 5.02 -22.84 -11.00
N THR A 727 3.80 -22.46 -10.64
CA THR A 727 2.57 -23.21 -10.93
C THR A 727 2.20 -23.12 -12.42
N THR A 728 2.19 -21.92 -12.99
CA THR A 728 1.92 -21.68 -14.41
C THR A 728 2.99 -22.30 -15.31
N ILE A 729 4.27 -22.22 -14.92
CA ILE A 729 5.38 -22.86 -15.64
C ILE A 729 5.23 -24.38 -15.62
N SER A 730 4.93 -24.98 -14.46
CA SER A 730 4.70 -26.42 -14.35
C SER A 730 3.53 -26.90 -15.19
N ALA A 731 2.55 -26.02 -15.45
CA ALA A 731 1.41 -26.27 -16.31
C ALA A 731 1.66 -25.95 -17.81
N GLY A 732 2.88 -25.55 -18.19
CA GLY A 732 3.27 -25.37 -19.60
C GLY A 732 3.10 -23.96 -20.16
N ALA A 733 2.95 -22.93 -19.33
CA ALA A 733 2.73 -21.56 -19.78
C ALA A 733 3.86 -20.96 -20.65
N LEU A 734 5.08 -21.50 -20.56
CA LEU A 734 6.25 -21.00 -21.29
C LEU A 734 6.07 -20.98 -22.82
N ASP A 735 5.28 -21.91 -23.38
CA ASP A 735 5.07 -22.01 -24.83
C ASP A 735 4.33 -20.79 -25.42
N GLY A 736 3.64 -20.02 -24.58
CA GLY A 736 2.94 -18.79 -24.99
C GLY A 736 3.85 -17.57 -25.17
N TYR A 737 5.11 -17.64 -24.73
CA TYR A 737 6.00 -16.47 -24.67
C TYR A 737 7.26 -16.65 -25.50
N ARG A 738 7.77 -15.53 -26.04
CA ARG A 738 9.03 -15.48 -26.80
C ARG A 738 10.22 -15.08 -25.94
N ALA A 739 9.98 -14.31 -24.89
CA ALA A 739 10.99 -13.87 -23.94
C ALA A 739 10.50 -14.03 -22.50
N VAL A 740 11.41 -14.46 -21.62
CA VAL A 740 11.19 -14.53 -20.17
C VAL A 740 12.30 -13.75 -19.48
N VAL A 741 11.90 -12.84 -18.59
CA VAL A 741 12.80 -12.00 -17.80
C VAL A 741 12.85 -12.51 -16.36
N VAL A 742 14.06 -12.71 -15.85
CA VAL A 742 14.33 -13.01 -14.43
C VAL A 742 14.83 -11.72 -13.78
N LEU A 743 14.03 -11.16 -12.89
CA LEU A 743 14.28 -9.84 -12.30
C LEU A 743 15.53 -9.82 -11.40
N GLY A 744 15.74 -10.87 -10.60
CA GLY A 744 16.83 -10.94 -9.63
C GLY A 744 16.64 -12.10 -8.66
N GLY A 745 17.64 -12.33 -7.81
CA GLY A 745 17.75 -13.54 -7.00
C GLY A 745 18.59 -14.63 -7.68
N THR A 746 19.12 -15.54 -6.89
CA THR A 746 20.00 -16.65 -7.31
C THR A 746 19.28 -17.99 -7.24
N HIS A 747 18.42 -18.21 -6.25
CA HIS A 747 17.84 -19.53 -6.00
C HIS A 747 16.39 -19.65 -6.45
N TYR A 748 16.08 -20.75 -7.14
CA TYR A 748 14.75 -21.10 -7.66
C TYR A 748 14.48 -22.60 -7.53
N HIS A 749 13.22 -23.00 -7.68
CA HIS A 749 12.85 -24.42 -7.73
C HIS A 749 13.51 -25.13 -8.92
N ARG A 750 14.01 -26.36 -8.68
CA ARG A 750 14.68 -27.18 -9.71
C ARG A 750 13.81 -27.41 -10.93
N GLU A 751 12.53 -27.69 -10.71
CA GLU A 751 11.56 -28.01 -11.76
C GLU A 751 11.33 -26.80 -12.66
N THR A 752 11.14 -25.62 -12.07
CA THR A 752 11.03 -24.33 -12.76
C THR A 752 12.28 -24.03 -13.58
N LEU A 753 13.46 -24.10 -12.97
CA LEU A 753 14.72 -23.89 -13.71
C LEU A 753 14.91 -24.91 -14.84
N GLY A 754 14.54 -26.16 -14.61
CA GLY A 754 14.58 -27.21 -15.63
C GLY A 754 13.66 -26.92 -16.81
N ALA A 755 12.43 -26.44 -16.55
CA ALA A 755 11.48 -26.04 -17.58
C ALA A 755 11.97 -24.82 -18.38
N VAL A 756 12.38 -23.75 -17.69
CA VAL A 756 12.93 -22.54 -18.31
C VAL A 756 14.17 -22.88 -19.16
N ARG A 757 15.07 -23.75 -18.67
CA ARG A 757 16.25 -24.19 -19.42
C ARG A 757 15.88 -24.97 -20.69
N ARG A 758 14.88 -25.86 -20.63
CA ARG A 758 14.40 -26.60 -21.81
C ARG A 758 13.78 -25.67 -22.84
N TRP A 759 12.93 -24.75 -22.40
CA TRP A 759 12.29 -23.73 -23.25
C TRP A 759 13.30 -22.79 -23.92
N ALA A 760 14.31 -22.31 -23.17
CA ALA A 760 15.36 -21.47 -23.74
C ALA A 760 16.17 -22.22 -24.81
N ARG A 761 16.44 -23.51 -24.60
CA ARG A 761 17.12 -24.37 -25.59
C ARG A 761 16.29 -24.64 -26.85
N SER A 762 14.97 -24.58 -26.76
CA SER A 762 14.09 -24.67 -27.94
C SER A 762 13.94 -23.34 -28.69
N GLY A 763 14.64 -22.28 -28.27
CA GLY A 763 14.69 -20.99 -28.98
C GLY A 763 14.06 -19.82 -28.23
N GLY A 764 13.55 -20.02 -27.01
CA GLY A 764 13.09 -18.93 -26.15
C GLY A 764 14.22 -18.01 -25.72
N LEU A 765 13.94 -16.70 -25.57
CA LEU A 765 14.91 -15.75 -25.02
C LEU A 765 14.80 -15.69 -23.50
N LEU A 766 15.87 -16.10 -22.80
CA LEU A 766 15.98 -15.84 -21.36
C LEU A 766 16.84 -14.59 -21.12
N ALA A 767 16.28 -13.59 -20.45
CA ALA A 767 16.96 -12.38 -20.01
C ALA A 767 17.08 -12.36 -18.48
N VAL A 768 18.27 -12.10 -17.95
CA VAL A 768 18.51 -12.06 -16.49
C VAL A 768 19.27 -10.78 -16.13
N LEU A 769 18.75 -10.03 -15.14
CA LEU A 769 19.17 -8.64 -14.90
C LEU A 769 20.30 -8.46 -13.86
N GLU A 770 20.40 -9.33 -12.83
CA GLU A 770 21.31 -9.05 -11.70
C GLU A 770 22.22 -10.19 -11.31
N THR A 771 21.84 -11.42 -11.61
CA THR A 771 22.67 -12.58 -11.31
C THR A 771 23.32 -13.11 -12.58
N THR A 772 24.54 -13.61 -12.44
CA THR A 772 25.23 -14.36 -13.49
C THR A 772 24.96 -15.86 -13.39
N GLU A 773 24.19 -16.29 -12.38
CA GLU A 773 23.99 -17.68 -12.04
C GLU A 773 22.60 -17.92 -11.43
N LEU A 774 21.90 -18.94 -11.94
CA LEU A 774 20.66 -19.45 -11.34
C LEU A 774 20.89 -20.86 -10.79
N ARG A 775 20.53 -21.08 -9.53
CA ARG A 775 20.79 -22.31 -8.78
C ARG A 775 19.51 -22.95 -8.25
N PRO A 776 19.43 -24.29 -8.23
CA PRO A 776 18.42 -24.99 -7.46
C PRO A 776 18.57 -24.71 -5.95
N VAL A 777 17.45 -24.51 -5.26
CA VAL A 777 17.40 -24.31 -3.78
C VAL A 777 18.18 -25.37 -3.00
N ASP A 778 17.93 -26.65 -3.32
CA ASP A 778 18.40 -27.80 -2.53
C ASP A 778 19.89 -28.12 -2.72
N GLY A 779 20.55 -27.50 -3.72
CA GLY A 779 22.01 -27.55 -3.87
C GLY A 779 22.62 -28.90 -4.29
N ASP A 780 21.88 -29.83 -4.90
CA ASP A 780 22.49 -31.09 -5.39
C ASP A 780 23.43 -30.87 -6.58
N ASP A 781 24.58 -31.55 -6.53
CA ASP A 781 25.70 -31.53 -7.49
C ASP A 781 25.34 -32.03 -8.93
N ASP A 782 24.14 -32.58 -9.15
CA ASP A 782 23.77 -33.21 -10.44
C ASP A 782 23.14 -32.25 -11.47
N MET A 783 22.69 -31.07 -11.03
CA MET A 783 22.24 -30.02 -11.93
C MET A 783 23.26 -28.89 -11.92
N ASP A 784 24.14 -28.88 -12.92
CA ASP A 784 25.04 -27.76 -13.17
C ASP A 784 24.24 -26.44 -13.08
N PRO A 785 24.74 -25.44 -12.33
CA PRO A 785 24.14 -24.12 -12.31
C PRO A 785 23.85 -23.65 -13.73
N VAL A 786 22.74 -22.95 -13.92
CA VAL A 786 22.55 -22.24 -15.18
C VAL A 786 23.51 -21.06 -15.13
N THR A 787 24.76 -21.30 -15.53
CA THR A 787 25.79 -20.27 -15.66
C THR A 787 25.47 -19.45 -16.92
N ILE A 788 25.07 -18.20 -16.72
CA ILE A 788 24.60 -17.30 -17.78
C ILE A 788 25.80 -16.52 -18.33
N LEU A 789 26.85 -17.23 -18.77
CA LEU A 789 28.03 -16.63 -19.38
C LEU A 789 28.19 -17.13 -20.82
N ARG A 790 27.47 -16.56 -21.79
CA ARG A 790 27.84 -16.74 -23.21
C ARG A 790 27.71 -15.44 -24.02
N ARG A 791 28.81 -15.15 -24.73
CA ARG A 791 28.97 -14.03 -25.68
C ARG A 791 28.17 -14.30 -26.96
N PRO A 792 27.83 -13.26 -27.76
CA PRO A 792 27.22 -13.45 -29.07
C PRO A 792 28.03 -14.45 -29.93
N GLY A 793 27.42 -15.57 -30.33
CA GLY A 793 28.01 -16.55 -31.27
C GLY A 793 28.04 -18.03 -30.85
N ASP A 794 27.52 -18.41 -29.67
CA ASP A 794 27.51 -19.81 -29.24
C ASP A 794 26.33 -20.62 -29.85
N PRO A 795 26.51 -21.89 -30.27
CA PRO A 795 25.47 -22.68 -30.94
C PRO A 795 24.32 -23.18 -30.05
N ASP A 796 24.46 -23.12 -28.70
CA ASP A 796 23.58 -23.85 -27.75
C ASP A 796 22.55 -22.98 -26.98
N GLY A 797 22.18 -21.79 -27.47
CA GLY A 797 20.94 -21.13 -27.02
C GLY A 797 20.98 -19.62 -26.79
N THR A 798 19.80 -19.03 -26.91
CA THR A 798 19.39 -17.61 -26.81
C THR A 798 19.31 -17.12 -25.35
N ILE A 799 20.35 -17.36 -24.56
CA ILE A 799 20.43 -16.85 -23.18
C ILE A 799 21.23 -15.55 -23.19
N ARG A 800 20.64 -14.45 -22.70
CA ARG A 800 21.32 -13.14 -22.60
C ARG A 800 21.42 -12.70 -21.16
N TRP A 801 22.64 -12.38 -20.74
CA TRP A 801 22.90 -11.71 -19.48
C TRP A 801 22.97 -10.22 -19.72
N PHE A 802 22.32 -9.48 -18.84
CA PHE A 802 22.41 -8.04 -18.82
C PHE A 802 22.86 -7.65 -17.42
N GLY A 803 23.96 -6.90 -17.31
CA GLY A 803 24.31 -6.31 -16.03
C GLY A 803 23.21 -5.34 -15.60
N SER A 804 23.03 -5.18 -14.29
CA SER A 804 22.06 -4.26 -13.67
C SER A 804 21.91 -2.99 -14.53
N PRO A 805 20.77 -2.79 -15.22
CA PRO A 805 20.60 -1.61 -16.04
C PRO A 805 20.49 -0.44 -15.06
N ARG A 806 21.51 0.43 -15.05
CA ARG A 806 21.44 1.68 -14.30
C ARG A 806 20.58 2.73 -15.01
N ASP A 807 20.13 2.42 -16.25
CA ASP A 807 19.34 3.32 -17.08
C ASP A 807 18.45 2.50 -18.06
N PRO A 808 17.11 2.59 -17.95
CA PRO A 808 16.17 1.99 -18.90
C PRO A 808 16.36 2.46 -20.35
N ALA A 809 16.99 3.61 -20.60
CA ALA A 809 17.34 4.06 -21.95
C ALA A 809 18.34 3.12 -22.65
N GLU A 810 19.10 2.30 -21.91
CA GLU A 810 19.93 1.24 -22.47
C GLU A 810 19.11 0.05 -23.02
N LEU A 811 17.84 -0.07 -22.64
CA LEU A 811 16.88 -1.04 -23.18
C LEU A 811 16.24 -0.55 -24.50
N ALA A 812 16.08 0.77 -24.67
CA ALA A 812 15.28 1.38 -25.74
C ALA A 812 16.05 2.23 -26.78
N GLY A 813 17.32 2.59 -26.55
CA GLY A 813 18.06 3.57 -27.37
C GLY A 813 18.89 3.00 -28.54
N PRO A 814 18.92 3.65 -29.74
CA PRO A 814 19.87 3.34 -30.82
C PRO A 814 21.34 3.71 -30.51
N ALA A 815 21.59 4.47 -29.44
CA ALA A 815 22.88 5.12 -29.16
C ALA A 815 23.83 4.32 -28.24
N ALA A 816 23.47 3.10 -27.81
CA ALA A 816 24.35 2.23 -27.04
C ALA A 816 25.28 1.44 -28.00
N HIS A 817 26.33 2.10 -28.51
CA HIS A 817 27.36 1.45 -29.31
C HIS A 817 28.23 0.52 -28.46
N GLY A 818 27.74 -0.72 -28.27
CA GLY A 818 28.43 -1.80 -27.59
C GLY A 818 27.61 -3.09 -27.46
N ALA A 819 26.85 -3.48 -28.49
CA ALA A 819 26.14 -4.75 -28.63
C ALA A 819 25.05 -5.11 -27.57
N SER A 820 23.78 -5.02 -28.04
CA SER A 820 22.78 -6.11 -28.03
C SER A 820 21.61 -6.15 -27.02
N TRP A 821 20.75 -5.12 -27.01
CA TRP A 821 19.33 -5.28 -26.58
C TRP A 821 18.32 -5.38 -27.72
N ALA A 822 18.75 -5.39 -29.00
CA ALA A 822 17.87 -5.89 -30.06
C ALA A 822 17.59 -7.37 -29.78
N VAL A 823 16.43 -7.68 -29.18
CA VAL A 823 15.95 -9.04 -28.95
C VAL A 823 15.47 -9.57 -30.30
N PRO A 824 16.24 -10.41 -31.01
CA PRO A 824 15.88 -10.82 -32.36
C PRO A 824 14.65 -11.75 -32.38
N ALA A 825 14.22 -12.22 -31.21
CA ALA A 825 13.07 -13.10 -31.03
C ALA A 825 11.73 -12.34 -30.96
N LEU A 826 11.73 -11.05 -30.60
CA LEU A 826 10.50 -10.24 -30.55
C LEU A 826 10.07 -9.82 -31.96
N THR A 827 8.78 -9.65 -32.16
CA THR A 827 8.25 -9.13 -33.43
C THR A 827 8.80 -7.74 -33.76
N ASP A 828 8.92 -7.43 -35.06
CA ASP A 828 9.31 -6.09 -35.54
C ASP A 828 8.38 -5.01 -35.01
N TRP A 829 7.11 -5.36 -34.83
CA TRP A 829 6.08 -4.48 -34.30
C TRP A 829 6.37 -4.07 -32.85
N LEU A 830 6.59 -5.05 -31.95
CA LEU A 830 6.95 -4.76 -30.55
C LEU A 830 8.20 -3.89 -30.54
N ARG A 831 9.29 -4.37 -31.17
CA ARG A 831 10.58 -3.65 -31.21
C ARG A 831 10.49 -2.20 -31.67
N ALA A 832 9.58 -1.84 -32.57
CA ALA A 832 9.49 -0.48 -33.10
C ALA A 832 8.51 0.43 -32.35
N ASN A 833 7.49 -0.13 -31.68
CA ASN A 833 6.55 0.63 -30.86
C ASN A 833 6.96 0.74 -29.40
N ASP A 834 7.82 -0.18 -28.97
CA ASP A 834 8.31 -0.35 -27.61
C ASP A 834 9.73 0.24 -27.42
N CYS A 835 10.38 0.68 -28.51
CA CYS A 835 11.70 1.36 -28.48
C CYS A 835 11.68 2.79 -29.05
N ALA A 836 10.58 3.26 -29.64
CA ALA A 836 10.38 4.69 -29.81
C ALA A 836 10.03 5.23 -28.42
N PRO A 837 10.62 6.33 -27.91
CA PRO A 837 10.42 6.76 -26.52
C PRO A 837 8.92 6.98 -26.26
N VAL A 838 8.28 5.99 -25.64
CA VAL A 838 6.99 5.99 -24.95
C VAL A 838 7.32 5.75 -23.49
N ASP A 839 8.16 6.65 -22.98
CA ASP A 839 8.83 6.55 -21.70
C ASP A 839 7.88 6.99 -20.59
N GLY A 840 7.42 6.04 -19.79
CA GLY A 840 6.60 6.32 -18.61
C GLY A 840 7.29 7.24 -17.61
N VAL A 841 8.63 7.22 -17.52
CA VAL A 841 9.45 8.18 -16.73
C VAL A 841 9.73 9.49 -17.49
N SER A 842 9.93 9.35 -18.81
CA SER A 842 9.97 10.34 -19.88
C SER A 842 8.93 11.43 -19.96
N ASP A 843 7.80 11.00 -20.51
CA ASP A 843 6.65 11.79 -20.88
C ASP A 843 5.33 11.15 -20.47
N LEU A 844 5.39 10.14 -19.59
CA LEU A 844 4.26 9.61 -18.83
C LEU A 844 3.17 9.01 -19.74
N VAL A 845 3.55 8.38 -20.86
CA VAL A 845 2.62 7.69 -21.76
C VAL A 845 2.84 6.18 -21.72
N TYR A 846 1.77 5.40 -21.64
CA TYR A 846 1.82 3.93 -21.66
C TYR A 846 1.00 3.37 -22.82
N LEU A 847 1.53 2.36 -23.51
CA LEU A 847 0.90 1.71 -24.66
C LEU A 847 0.55 0.25 -24.32
N ALA A 848 -0.63 -0.18 -24.75
CA ALA A 848 -1.04 -1.59 -24.77
C ALA A 848 -1.66 -1.93 -26.13
N ARG A 849 -1.40 -3.14 -26.61
CA ARG A 849 -1.98 -3.65 -27.85
C ARG A 849 -3.04 -4.67 -27.56
N LEU A 850 -4.25 -4.35 -28.00
CA LEU A 850 -5.37 -5.28 -28.08
C LEU A 850 -5.49 -5.81 -29.51
N ALA A 851 -6.29 -6.86 -29.72
CA ALA A 851 -6.40 -7.54 -31.02
C ALA A 851 -6.81 -6.60 -32.18
N ASP A 852 -7.65 -5.60 -31.92
CA ASP A 852 -8.24 -4.72 -32.93
C ASP A 852 -7.82 -3.24 -32.81
N ARG A 853 -7.16 -2.86 -31.70
CA ARG A 853 -6.79 -1.47 -31.41
C ARG A 853 -5.57 -1.38 -30.50
N LEU A 854 -4.92 -0.22 -30.55
CA LEU A 854 -3.91 0.21 -29.61
C LEU A 854 -4.56 1.15 -28.59
N VAL A 855 -4.22 1.01 -27.33
CA VAL A 855 -4.73 1.85 -26.24
C VAL A 855 -3.56 2.56 -25.59
N LEU A 856 -3.64 3.89 -25.54
CA LEU A 856 -2.62 4.75 -24.96
C LEU A 856 -3.18 5.48 -23.74
N LEU A 857 -2.48 5.42 -22.62
CA LEU A 857 -2.72 6.21 -21.42
C LEU A 857 -1.72 7.36 -21.37
N SER A 858 -2.17 8.59 -21.11
CA SER A 858 -1.29 9.71 -20.77
C SER A 858 -1.51 10.13 -19.32
N HIS A 859 -0.43 10.14 -18.55
CA HIS A 859 -0.30 10.75 -17.22
C HIS A 859 0.35 12.13 -17.25
N ALA A 860 0.74 12.60 -18.44
CA ALA A 860 1.35 13.91 -18.63
C ALA A 860 0.36 15.04 -18.28
N ASP A 861 0.91 16.13 -17.75
CA ASP A 861 0.15 17.37 -17.48
C ASP A 861 -0.06 18.21 -18.74
N SER A 862 0.56 17.81 -19.85
CA SER A 862 0.43 18.46 -21.15
C SER A 862 0.20 17.43 -22.25
N GLU A 863 -0.20 17.92 -23.42
CA GLU A 863 -0.42 17.07 -24.58
C GLU A 863 0.89 16.47 -25.10
N VAL A 864 0.83 15.18 -25.45
CA VAL A 864 1.96 14.41 -25.99
C VAL A 864 1.65 13.94 -27.41
N HIS A 865 2.68 13.89 -28.28
CA HIS A 865 2.57 13.40 -29.65
C HIS A 865 3.44 12.16 -29.81
N LYS A 866 2.84 11.01 -30.10
CA LYS A 866 3.54 9.73 -30.25
C LYS A 866 3.50 9.22 -31.67
N SER A 867 4.64 8.78 -32.20
CA SER A 867 4.67 8.03 -33.46
C SER A 867 4.57 6.55 -33.16
N VAL A 868 3.51 5.92 -33.66
CA VAL A 868 3.16 4.52 -33.40
C VAL A 868 3.22 3.76 -34.73
N LEU A 869 4.03 2.71 -34.80
CA LEU A 869 4.08 1.77 -35.92
C LEU A 869 2.86 0.83 -35.87
N MET A 870 2.07 0.86 -36.94
CA MET A 870 0.94 -0.01 -37.17
C MET A 870 1.41 -1.41 -37.61
N PRO A 871 0.63 -2.47 -37.38
CA PRO A 871 0.98 -3.83 -37.82
C PRO A 871 1.20 -4.01 -39.32
N ASP A 872 0.70 -3.11 -40.15
CA ASP A 872 0.96 -3.09 -41.60
C ASP A 872 2.31 -2.45 -41.99
N GLY A 873 3.11 -2.03 -40.99
CA GLY A 873 4.42 -1.40 -41.17
C GLY A 873 4.36 0.12 -41.40
N THR A 874 3.17 0.74 -41.38
CA THR A 874 3.04 2.21 -41.48
C THR A 874 3.21 2.88 -40.12
N SER A 875 3.73 4.11 -40.07
CA SER A 875 3.82 4.89 -38.83
C SER A 875 2.73 5.95 -38.79
N ARG A 876 2.05 6.09 -37.64
CA ARG A 876 1.00 7.08 -37.39
C ARG A 876 1.36 7.96 -36.20
N THR A 877 1.33 9.27 -36.36
CA THR A 877 1.43 10.21 -35.23
C THR A 877 0.07 10.34 -34.54
N VAL A 878 0.05 10.08 -33.24
CA VAL A 878 -1.12 10.09 -32.37
C VAL A 878 -0.97 11.25 -31.40
N ARG A 879 -1.99 12.12 -31.36
CA ARG A 879 -2.11 13.21 -30.40
C ARG A 879 -2.80 12.68 -29.16
N ILE A 880 -2.17 12.85 -27.99
CA ILE A 880 -2.65 12.30 -26.73
C ILE A 880 -2.84 13.48 -25.75
N PRO A 881 -4.09 13.85 -25.44
CA PRO A 881 -4.38 14.89 -24.45
C PRO A 881 -3.83 14.52 -23.05
N PRO A 882 -3.60 15.50 -22.17
CA PRO A 882 -3.22 15.24 -20.79
C PRO A 882 -4.30 14.45 -20.06
N ASN A 883 -3.90 13.55 -19.16
CA ASN A 883 -4.79 12.71 -18.34
C ASN A 883 -5.92 12.04 -19.15
N SER A 884 -5.58 11.33 -20.23
CA SER A 884 -6.58 10.75 -21.13
C SER A 884 -6.21 9.35 -21.61
N ILE A 885 -7.24 8.63 -22.07
CA ILE A 885 -7.10 7.37 -22.81
C ILE A 885 -7.44 7.60 -24.27
N VAL A 886 -6.51 7.24 -25.16
CA VAL A 886 -6.67 7.33 -26.61
C VAL A 886 -6.58 5.96 -27.24
N GLU A 887 -7.57 5.62 -28.06
CA GLU A 887 -7.59 4.37 -28.82
C GLU A 887 -7.28 4.61 -30.30
N VAL A 888 -6.45 3.75 -30.88
CA VAL A 888 -6.03 3.80 -32.27
C VAL A 888 -6.36 2.46 -32.93
N PRO A 889 -7.36 2.39 -33.82
CA PRO A 889 -7.73 1.16 -34.50
C PRO A 889 -6.59 0.61 -35.35
N ILE A 890 -6.36 -0.70 -35.29
CA ILE A 890 -5.32 -1.41 -36.07
C ILE A 890 -5.78 -1.68 -37.51
N HIS A 891 -7.09 -1.68 -37.78
CA HIS A 891 -7.70 -1.64 -39.13
C HIS A 891 -8.99 -0.77 -39.14
N PRO A 892 -9.35 -0.10 -40.25
CA PRO A 892 -10.35 0.96 -40.24
C PRO A 892 -11.79 0.43 -40.12
N ALA A 893 -12.59 1.17 -39.35
CA ALA A 893 -14.04 1.26 -39.54
C ALA A 893 -14.35 1.48 -41.04
N GLY A 894 -14.77 0.42 -41.74
CA GLY A 894 -14.81 0.45 -43.20
C GLY A 894 -15.12 -0.86 -43.92
N ARG A 895 -16.04 -1.68 -43.41
CA ARG A 895 -16.91 -2.50 -44.27
C ARG A 895 -18.36 -2.08 -44.07
N THR A 896 -18.72 -0.97 -44.70
CA THR A 896 -20.10 -0.72 -45.11
C THR A 896 -20.26 -1.12 -46.57
N LYS A 897 -20.75 -2.35 -46.78
CA LYS A 897 -21.98 -2.61 -47.53
C LYS A 897 -22.53 -3.97 -47.18
#